data_AF-A0A9P9CJK1-F1
#
_entry.id   AF-A0A9P9CJK1-F1
#
_cell.length_a   1.000
_cell.length_b   1.000
_cell.length_c   1.000
_cell.angle_alpha   90.00
_cell.angle_beta   90.00
_cell.angle_gamma   90.00
#
_symmetry.space_group_name_H-M   'P 1'
#
loop_
_entity.id
_entity.type
_entity.pdbx_description
1 polymer ?
#
loop_
_entity_poly.entity_id
_entity_poly.type
_entity_poly.pdbx_seq_one_letter_code
_entity_poly.pdbx_strand_id
1 'polypeptide(L)'
;MLEMIYVTSGLPYPLSAVPQVVLLIISYIKSVALEQAWASQLMAGMETQWTSIPKHYAVSGVIVADQLLQGDVRSFFNHVCHIAVRLRVLQAVQPVHLFIPRGTYDAIFAQEVVNLAHASEENSAPPSVVTRLPEPFVQVPSNEEDVGVAPNEEDVGIAPNDEISNAINIILERSADSGSARMVVLAADTRRMGDALVAALLRRDPRVASHFGNQRFSVQCKTLVQPTMILEFIIQMLRLPRTSNDLAVVRRHLESSPRTLLVLENLNVRRLMKARTTVNLTMLLGVLAAVQTVTLVITTLSLVLPPGIEWADGVSQPLYSLRPGETRRIFANLVAGIPSERNYNSNRHEVDHSHPHVPLQNLMTNFPTEMWACVARHCDRRSLQELSLTSKSFMHEAQRELFRELHFTGWTGSDTPTKPVAKVALARIVGLSTASSRTYIQSVVLKIWTSGHASDKAHAIGERLYDLLPQLPNLQSVLAIDVRMKNDQLARLCGGPNRALRRVTLRGCLFPFDTTVPYNIEELIIEEPASLQPTETAVVSLAYAAVGLINLSCIRILHLKTPVLVEQLIPQLVTEARFQALEELRISLCDQWPKQLTPLLHRCPKLVQLRLSATFDLARVHAGKLDTMIPRHIASIVIKHRKGVRQSRR
;
A
#
# COMPACT_ATOMS: atom_id res chain seq x y z
N MET A 1 -0.85 22.03 24.54
CA MET A 1 -0.52 22.47 23.16
C MET A 1 0.99 22.63 22.90
N LEU A 2 1.71 23.42 23.70
CA LEU A 2 3.18 23.56 23.57
C LEU A 2 3.92 22.23 23.80
N GLU A 3 3.48 21.41 24.75
CA GLU A 3 4.03 20.05 24.97
C GLU A 3 3.81 19.11 23.77
N MET A 4 2.72 19.30 23.02
CA MET A 4 2.39 18.49 21.83
C MET A 4 3.40 18.69 20.69
N ILE A 5 4.00 19.87 20.61
CA ILE A 5 5.01 20.23 19.61
C ILE A 5 6.38 19.64 20.02
N TYR A 6 6.73 19.71 21.31
CA TYR A 6 8.01 19.22 21.85
C TYR A 6 8.18 17.70 21.77
N VAL A 7 7.10 16.92 21.85
CA VAL A 7 7.14 15.45 21.73
C VAL A 7 7.52 14.98 20.32
N THR A 8 7.42 15.85 19.31
CA THR A 8 7.45 15.45 17.89
C THR A 8 8.76 15.78 17.19
N SER A 9 9.61 16.59 17.83
CA SER A 9 10.98 16.87 17.39
C SER A 9 11.85 15.62 17.57
N GLY A 10 11.86 14.76 16.55
CA GLY A 10 12.67 13.53 16.53
C GLY A 10 12.04 12.34 15.81
N LEU A 11 10.72 12.37 15.54
CA LEU A 11 10.01 11.27 14.88
C LEU A 11 10.26 11.25 13.36
N PRO A 12 10.49 10.09 12.75
CA PRO A 12 10.66 9.97 11.29
C PRO A 12 9.32 10.24 10.56
N TYR A 13 9.41 10.79 9.36
CA TYR A 13 8.23 10.90 8.48
C TYR A 13 7.73 9.48 8.13
N PRO A 14 6.41 9.20 8.18
CA PRO A 14 5.29 10.14 8.27
C PRO A 14 4.77 10.45 9.68
N LEU A 15 5.35 9.88 10.74
CA LEU A 15 4.84 10.02 12.12
C LEU A 15 4.88 11.48 12.61
N SER A 16 5.84 12.28 12.16
CA SER A 16 5.91 13.72 12.47
C SER A 16 4.79 14.57 11.85
N ALA A 17 4.08 14.05 10.83
CA ALA A 17 2.93 14.74 10.22
C ALA A 17 1.61 14.51 10.99
N VAL A 18 1.52 13.40 11.74
CA VAL A 18 0.32 13.04 12.52
C VAL A 18 -0.06 14.11 13.56
N PRO A 19 0.86 14.62 14.41
CA PRO A 19 0.55 15.68 15.36
C PRO A 19 0.03 16.96 14.70
N GLN A 20 0.54 17.32 13.52
CA GLN A 20 0.07 18.51 12.78
C GLN A 20 -1.37 18.34 12.30
N VAL A 21 -1.72 17.15 11.80
CA VAL A 21 -3.09 16.82 11.40
C VAL A 21 -4.02 16.81 12.61
N VAL A 22 -3.57 16.24 13.74
CA VAL A 22 -4.33 16.24 15.00
C VAL A 22 -4.56 17.67 15.51
N LEU A 23 -3.54 18.53 15.47
CA LEU A 23 -3.67 19.95 15.82
C LEU A 23 -4.64 20.70 14.90
N LEU A 24 -4.62 20.41 13.60
CA LEU A 24 -5.58 20.96 12.63
C LEU A 24 -7.01 20.50 12.94
N ILE A 25 -7.19 19.24 13.34
CA ILE A 25 -8.50 18.70 13.73
C ILE A 25 -8.97 19.27 15.08
N ILE A 26 -8.05 19.50 16.02
CA ILE A 26 -8.33 20.15 17.31
C ILE A 26 -8.74 21.61 17.11
N SER A 27 -7.96 22.39 16.34
CA SER A 27 -8.31 23.76 15.95
C SER A 27 -9.63 23.77 15.19
N TYR A 28 -9.81 22.73 14.37
CA TYR A 28 -11.02 22.20 13.80
C TYR A 28 -12.26 22.33 14.71
N ILE A 29 -12.28 21.40 15.67
CA ILE A 29 -13.31 21.19 16.68
C ILE A 29 -13.54 22.47 17.49
N LYS A 30 -12.47 23.15 17.92
CA LYS A 30 -12.56 24.42 18.68
C LYS A 30 -13.30 25.50 17.90
N SER A 31 -13.08 25.60 16.58
CA SER A 31 -13.75 26.62 15.75
C SER A 31 -15.26 26.36 15.56
N VAL A 32 -15.71 25.12 15.75
CA VAL A 32 -17.09 24.69 15.43
C VAL A 32 -17.93 24.52 16.69
N ALA A 33 -17.28 24.27 17.83
CA ALA A 33 -17.95 23.81 19.04
C ALA A 33 -17.81 24.73 20.25
N LEU A 34 -17.60 26.04 20.01
CA LEU A 34 -17.33 27.08 21.02
C LEU A 34 -18.37 27.21 22.15
N GLU A 35 -19.55 26.60 22.02
CA GLU A 35 -20.65 26.72 23.00
C GLU A 35 -21.12 25.38 23.58
N GLN A 36 -20.46 24.26 23.27
CA GLN A 36 -20.97 22.95 23.63
C GLN A 36 -20.08 22.24 24.67
N ALA A 37 -20.66 21.86 25.81
CA ALA A 37 -19.96 21.21 26.92
C ALA A 37 -19.25 19.92 26.51
N TRP A 38 -19.83 19.14 25.58
CA TRP A 38 -19.24 17.90 25.07
C TRP A 38 -17.92 18.12 24.33
N ALA A 39 -17.73 19.27 23.67
CA ALA A 39 -16.51 19.54 22.91
C ALA A 39 -15.31 19.76 23.84
N SER A 40 -15.54 20.34 25.01
CA SER A 40 -14.50 20.48 26.04
C SER A 40 -14.10 19.13 26.62
N GLN A 41 -15.05 18.21 26.82
CA GLN A 41 -14.79 16.85 27.30
C GLN A 41 -14.06 15.98 26.27
N LEU A 42 -14.48 16.04 25.01
CA LEU A 42 -13.81 15.37 23.89
C LEU A 42 -12.37 15.86 23.74
N MET A 43 -12.16 17.17 23.82
CA MET A 43 -10.84 17.79 23.77
C MET A 43 -9.95 17.33 24.93
N ALA A 44 -10.49 17.26 26.15
CA ALA A 44 -9.77 16.75 27.31
C ALA A 44 -9.40 15.27 27.14
N GLY A 45 -10.29 14.44 26.58
CA GLY A 45 -10.02 13.02 26.29
C GLY A 45 -8.91 12.84 25.24
N MET A 46 -8.94 13.61 24.15
CA MET A 46 -7.91 13.58 23.11
C MET A 46 -6.55 14.06 23.64
N GLU A 47 -6.52 15.10 24.47
CA GLU A 47 -5.28 15.58 25.11
C GLU A 47 -4.73 14.56 26.12
N THR A 48 -5.61 13.87 26.87
CA THR A 48 -5.21 12.83 27.83
C THR A 48 -4.61 11.61 27.13
N GLN A 49 -5.26 11.10 26.08
CA GLN A 49 -4.71 9.99 25.29
C GLN A 49 -3.42 10.38 24.55
N TRP A 50 -3.35 11.60 24.00
CA TRP A 50 -2.12 12.03 23.33
C TRP A 50 -0.94 12.17 24.30
N THR A 51 -1.18 12.61 25.54
CA THR A 51 -0.14 12.78 26.55
C THR A 51 0.26 11.47 27.24
N SER A 52 -0.55 10.40 27.14
CA SER A 52 -0.17 9.07 27.61
C SER A 52 0.75 8.34 26.64
N ILE A 53 0.60 8.55 25.32
CA ILE A 53 1.42 7.91 24.28
C ILE A 53 2.94 8.08 24.56
N PRO A 54 3.49 9.26 24.92
CA PRO A 54 4.92 9.41 25.21
C PRO A 54 5.34 8.87 26.58
N LYS A 55 4.45 8.91 27.58
CA LYS A 55 4.76 8.51 28.97
C LYS A 55 5.03 7.01 29.08
N HIS A 56 4.39 6.19 28.25
CA HIS A 56 4.67 4.75 28.17
C HIS A 56 6.10 4.42 27.70
N TYR A 57 6.81 5.35 27.06
CA TYR A 57 8.14 5.10 26.49
C TYR A 57 9.30 5.80 27.20
N ALA A 58 9.01 6.70 28.16
CA ALA A 58 10.04 7.36 28.97
C ALA A 58 10.53 6.49 30.15
N VAL A 59 9.76 5.46 30.54
CA VAL A 59 10.01 4.66 31.75
C VAL A 59 10.97 3.48 31.50
N SER A 60 11.19 3.03 30.26
CA SER A 60 11.94 1.79 29.99
C SER A 60 13.37 1.97 29.45
N GLY A 61 13.84 3.18 29.12
CA GLY A 61 15.24 3.42 28.73
C GLY A 61 15.74 2.67 27.48
N VAL A 62 14.87 1.91 26.80
CA VAL A 62 15.17 1.11 25.61
C VAL A 62 14.28 1.60 24.48
N ILE A 63 14.90 1.94 23.35
CA ILE A 63 14.19 2.30 22.11
C ILE A 63 13.48 1.04 21.60
N VAL A 64 12.21 0.90 21.94
CA VAL A 64 11.35 -0.19 21.45
C VAL A 64 11.04 0.01 19.96
N ALA A 65 10.95 -1.09 19.23
CA ALA A 65 10.88 -1.16 17.77
C ALA A 65 9.74 -0.31 17.14
N ASP A 66 10.06 0.28 15.99
CA ASP A 66 9.28 1.14 15.08
C ASP A 66 7.83 0.68 14.76
N GLN A 67 7.45 -0.55 15.13
CA GLN A 67 6.14 -1.15 14.85
C GLN A 67 5.07 -0.90 15.93
N LEU A 68 5.45 -0.84 17.22
CA LEU A 68 4.51 -0.55 18.31
C LEU A 68 4.05 0.91 18.26
N LEU A 69 5.01 1.81 18.05
CA LEU A 69 4.75 3.24 17.87
C LEU A 69 3.86 3.53 16.64
N GLN A 70 3.92 2.68 15.61
CA GLN A 70 3.03 2.76 14.45
C GLN A 70 1.61 2.25 14.73
N GLY A 71 1.45 1.28 15.65
CA GLY A 71 0.15 0.74 16.05
C GLY A 71 -0.70 1.76 16.80
N ASP A 72 -0.13 2.32 17.86
CA ASP A 72 -0.85 3.24 18.77
C ASP A 72 -1.14 4.58 18.09
N VAL A 73 -0.17 5.13 17.35
CA VAL A 73 -0.35 6.36 16.57
C VAL A 73 -1.42 6.17 15.49
N ARG A 74 -1.49 4.99 14.86
CA ARG A 74 -2.52 4.68 13.85
C ARG A 74 -3.90 4.50 14.48
N SER A 75 -3.99 3.84 15.63
CA SER A 75 -5.25 3.64 16.35
C SER A 75 -5.84 4.99 16.80
N PHE A 76 -4.99 5.84 17.41
CA PHE A 76 -5.34 7.20 17.78
C PHE A 76 -5.79 8.02 16.57
N PHE A 77 -5.02 7.98 15.47
CA PHE A 77 -5.38 8.72 14.24
C PHE A 77 -6.73 8.28 13.65
N ASN A 78 -7.01 6.98 13.61
CA ASN A 78 -8.28 6.45 13.16
C ASN A 78 -9.44 6.97 14.03
N HIS A 79 -9.28 7.00 15.35
CA HIS A 79 -10.26 7.58 16.27
C HIS A 79 -10.51 9.06 15.99
N VAL A 80 -9.44 9.86 15.86
CA VAL A 80 -9.53 11.29 15.57
C VAL A 80 -10.23 11.56 14.23
N CYS A 81 -9.90 10.80 13.19
CA CYS A 81 -10.57 10.91 11.89
C CYS A 81 -12.06 10.54 11.95
N HIS A 82 -12.40 9.49 12.69
CA HIS A 82 -13.78 9.05 12.85
C HIS A 82 -14.63 10.11 13.57
N ILE A 83 -14.09 10.71 14.63
CA ILE A 83 -14.70 11.84 15.34
C ILE A 83 -14.89 13.03 14.40
N ALA A 84 -13.87 13.43 13.64
CA ALA A 84 -13.95 14.57 12.72
C ALA A 84 -15.01 14.38 11.61
N VAL A 85 -15.11 13.16 11.06
CA VAL A 85 -16.13 12.82 10.06
C VAL A 85 -17.52 12.91 10.65
N ARG A 86 -17.75 12.33 11.84
CA ARG A 86 -19.04 12.39 12.53
C ARG A 86 -19.45 13.83 12.88
N LEU A 87 -18.52 14.67 13.34
CA LEU A 87 -18.79 16.09 13.60
C LEU A 87 -19.21 16.86 12.35
N ARG A 88 -18.60 16.59 11.18
CA ARG A 88 -19.07 17.20 9.93
C ARG A 88 -20.41 16.68 9.48
N VAL A 89 -20.69 15.39 9.66
CA VAL A 89 -22.02 14.82 9.38
C VAL A 89 -23.07 15.53 10.24
N LEU A 90 -22.83 15.65 11.55
CA LEU A 90 -23.76 16.32 12.46
C LEU A 90 -23.93 17.81 12.12
N GLN A 91 -22.87 18.50 11.71
CA GLN A 91 -22.96 19.89 11.25
C GLN A 91 -23.73 20.03 9.93
N ALA A 92 -23.52 19.11 8.98
CA ALA A 92 -24.26 19.07 7.73
C ALA A 92 -25.76 18.76 7.94
N VAL A 93 -26.10 18.15 9.08
CA VAL A 93 -27.48 17.80 9.47
C VAL A 93 -28.09 18.87 10.38
N GLN A 94 -27.33 19.88 10.88
CA GLN A 94 -27.89 21.02 11.64
C GLN A 94 -29.08 21.70 10.94
N PRO A 95 -29.09 21.96 9.62
CA PRO A 95 -30.25 22.59 8.98
C PRO A 95 -31.56 21.77 9.10
N VAL A 96 -31.45 20.49 9.48
CA VAL A 96 -32.57 19.55 9.66
C VAL A 96 -33.05 19.50 11.13
N HIS A 97 -32.61 20.45 11.98
CA HIS A 97 -32.88 20.56 13.44
C HIS A 97 -34.36 20.47 13.89
N LEU A 98 -35.33 20.39 12.98
CA LEU A 98 -36.75 20.26 13.32
C LEU A 98 -37.19 18.84 13.72
N PHE A 99 -36.36 17.80 13.52
CA PHE A 99 -36.85 16.41 13.61
C PHE A 99 -36.06 15.45 14.52
N ILE A 100 -34.97 15.88 15.18
CA ILE A 100 -34.20 14.98 16.07
C ILE A 100 -34.13 15.62 17.47
N PRO A 101 -34.61 14.91 18.52
CA PRO A 101 -34.55 15.42 19.89
C PRO A 101 -33.12 15.71 20.35
N ARG A 102 -32.91 16.84 21.02
CA ARG A 102 -31.59 17.26 21.56
C ARG A 102 -30.93 16.16 22.40
N GLY A 103 -31.69 15.39 23.18
CA GLY A 103 -31.16 14.31 24.03
C GLY A 103 -30.51 13.14 23.29
N THR A 104 -30.84 12.92 22.01
CA THR A 104 -30.20 11.86 21.22
C THR A 104 -28.75 12.19 20.88
N TYR A 105 -28.44 13.47 20.71
CA TYR A 105 -27.07 13.94 20.50
C TYR A 105 -26.24 13.76 21.77
N ASP A 106 -26.76 14.21 22.91
CA ASP A 106 -26.07 14.09 24.20
C ASP A 106 -25.78 12.62 24.56
N ALA A 107 -26.68 11.70 24.22
CA ALA A 107 -26.49 10.26 24.45
C ALA A 107 -25.40 9.64 23.56
N ILE A 108 -25.38 9.97 22.26
CA ILE A 108 -24.33 9.48 21.33
C ILE A 108 -22.95 10.00 21.76
N PHE A 109 -22.88 11.26 22.21
CA PHE A 109 -21.63 11.86 22.63
C PHE A 109 -21.17 11.39 24.02
N ALA A 110 -22.09 11.22 24.98
CA ALA A 110 -21.77 10.63 26.27
C ALA A 110 -21.18 9.22 26.10
N GLN A 111 -21.72 8.42 25.17
CA GLN A 111 -21.19 7.09 24.88
C GLN A 111 -19.75 7.14 24.34
N GLU A 112 -19.40 8.10 23.48
CA GLU A 112 -18.03 8.17 22.95
C GLU A 112 -17.01 8.76 23.94
N VAL A 113 -17.44 9.65 24.83
CA VAL A 113 -16.60 10.09 25.97
C VAL A 113 -16.32 8.90 26.89
N VAL A 114 -17.31 8.03 27.12
CA VAL A 114 -17.16 6.79 27.87
C VAL A 114 -16.24 5.80 27.16
N ASN A 115 -16.36 5.63 25.84
CA ASN A 115 -15.48 4.76 25.05
C ASN A 115 -14.02 5.24 25.06
N LEU A 116 -13.80 6.57 24.98
CA LEU A 116 -12.46 7.18 25.08
C LEU A 116 -11.85 7.02 26.48
N ALA A 117 -12.67 7.09 27.54
CA ALA A 117 -12.24 6.88 28.92
C ALA A 117 -11.89 5.40 29.19
N HIS A 118 -12.70 4.45 28.71
CA HIS A 118 -12.43 3.01 28.85
C HIS A 118 -11.14 2.59 28.14
N ALA A 119 -10.88 3.11 26.94
CA ALA A 119 -9.62 2.87 26.23
C ALA A 119 -8.39 3.44 26.96
N SER A 120 -8.57 4.39 27.89
CA SER A 120 -7.50 4.94 28.73
C SER A 120 -7.28 4.14 30.02
N GLU A 121 -8.34 3.59 30.62
CA GLU A 121 -8.25 2.82 31.87
C GLU A 121 -7.68 1.41 31.64
N GLU A 122 -8.04 0.74 30.54
CA GLU A 122 -7.52 -0.59 30.19
C GLU A 122 -5.99 -0.62 29.97
N ASN A 123 -5.38 0.53 29.67
CA ASN A 123 -3.94 0.66 29.47
C ASN A 123 -3.15 0.97 30.76
N SER A 124 -3.81 1.02 31.93
CA SER A 124 -3.22 1.55 33.18
C SER A 124 -3.13 0.58 34.38
N ALA A 125 -3.64 -0.65 34.29
CA ALA A 125 -3.67 -1.58 35.42
C ALA A 125 -2.40 -2.46 35.55
N PRO A 126 -1.78 -2.59 36.75
CA PRO A 126 -0.67 -3.53 36.98
C PRO A 126 -1.18 -4.98 37.20
N PRO A 127 -0.40 -6.02 36.83
CA PRO A 127 -0.89 -7.39 36.81
C PRO A 127 -0.88 -7.99 38.23
N SER A 128 -2.04 -8.47 38.68
CA SER A 128 -2.17 -9.26 39.92
C SER A 128 -2.46 -10.73 39.61
N VAL A 129 -1.83 -11.58 40.41
CA VAL A 129 -1.63 -13.02 40.27
C VAL A 129 -2.81 -13.83 40.84
N VAL A 130 -3.37 -14.74 40.02
CA VAL A 130 -4.01 -16.04 40.31
C VAL A 130 -5.30 -16.09 41.17
N THR A 131 -6.40 -16.54 40.55
CA THR A 131 -7.07 -17.82 40.90
C THR A 131 -8.06 -18.31 39.82
N ARG A 132 -7.79 -19.53 39.29
CA ARG A 132 -8.70 -20.55 38.71
C ARG A 132 -9.57 -20.23 37.47
N LEU A 133 -8.94 -20.44 36.30
CA LEU A 133 -9.31 -21.28 35.14
C LEU A 133 -10.75 -21.82 34.96
N PRO A 134 -11.23 -21.79 33.70
CA PRO A 134 -11.01 -22.93 32.78
C PRO A 134 -10.15 -22.59 31.55
N GLU A 135 -9.16 -23.45 31.26
CA GLU A 135 -8.26 -23.46 30.08
C GLU A 135 -8.63 -24.62 29.11
N PRO A 136 -7.96 -24.79 27.95
CA PRO A 136 -7.35 -23.80 27.06
C PRO A 136 -7.66 -24.00 25.56
N PHE A 137 -7.57 -22.89 24.82
CA PHE A 137 -7.11 -22.85 23.42
C PHE A 137 -5.57 -22.71 23.44
N VAL A 138 -4.85 -23.48 22.62
CA VAL A 138 -3.38 -23.37 22.49
C VAL A 138 -3.05 -22.59 21.21
N GLN A 139 -2.80 -21.29 21.34
CA GLN A 139 -1.93 -20.57 20.41
C GLN A 139 -0.50 -20.70 20.96
N VAL A 140 0.48 -21.11 20.14
CA VAL A 140 1.86 -21.17 20.60
C VAL A 140 2.58 -19.84 20.29
N PRO A 141 3.31 -19.26 21.24
CA PRO A 141 3.92 -17.93 21.12
C PRO A 141 5.08 -17.89 20.11
N SER A 142 5.18 -16.76 19.42
CA SER A 142 6.46 -16.20 18.97
C SER A 142 7.11 -15.50 20.17
N ASN A 143 8.39 -15.76 20.41
CA ASN A 143 9.19 -15.30 21.57
C ASN A 143 8.84 -13.90 22.12
N GLU A 144 8.78 -13.85 23.45
CA GLU A 144 8.18 -12.87 24.36
C GLU A 144 8.76 -11.44 24.31
N GLU A 145 7.86 -10.44 24.23
CA GLU A 145 7.55 -9.52 25.34
C GLU A 145 6.14 -8.92 25.08
N ASP A 146 5.35 -8.83 26.16
CA ASP A 146 4.00 -8.29 26.33
C ASP A 146 2.75 -9.14 25.96
N VAL A 147 2.00 -9.48 27.02
CA VAL A 147 0.71 -10.17 27.03
C VAL A 147 -0.38 -9.13 26.80
N GLY A 148 -0.83 -8.99 25.55
CA GLY A 148 -1.98 -8.17 25.20
C GLY A 148 -3.30 -8.87 25.56
N VAL A 149 -4.10 -8.21 26.40
CA VAL A 149 -5.50 -8.53 26.72
C VAL A 149 -6.32 -8.72 25.44
N ALA A 150 -7.15 -9.78 25.39
CA ALA A 150 -8.04 -10.07 24.27
C ALA A 150 -9.12 -8.97 24.12
N PRO A 151 -9.45 -8.51 22.90
CA PRO A 151 -10.53 -7.53 22.72
C PRO A 151 -11.89 -8.15 23.08
N ASN A 152 -12.66 -7.43 23.88
CA ASN A 152 -14.00 -7.81 24.33
C ASN A 152 -15.00 -8.02 23.17
N GLU A 153 -16.01 -8.84 23.46
CA GLU A 153 -16.94 -9.59 22.59
C GLU A 153 -17.94 -8.82 21.70
N GLU A 154 -17.88 -7.50 21.49
CA GLU A 154 -19.01 -6.78 20.84
C GLU A 154 -18.77 -6.09 19.49
N ASP A 155 -17.64 -6.30 18.82
CA ASP A 155 -17.36 -5.57 17.57
C ASP A 155 -17.99 -6.21 16.31
N VAL A 156 -19.09 -5.58 15.89
CA VAL A 156 -19.75 -5.62 14.56
C VAL A 156 -20.11 -7.04 14.07
N GLY A 157 -21.32 -7.47 14.40
CA GLY A 157 -21.98 -8.63 13.80
C GLY A 157 -22.08 -8.49 12.28
N ILE A 158 -21.15 -9.12 11.55
CA ILE A 158 -21.30 -9.38 10.12
C ILE A 158 -22.24 -10.57 10.01
N ALA A 159 -23.49 -10.34 9.62
CA ALA A 159 -24.39 -11.43 9.23
C ALA A 159 -23.66 -12.31 8.21
N PRO A 160 -23.59 -13.64 8.43
CA PRO A 160 -22.83 -14.51 7.55
C PRO A 160 -23.39 -14.42 6.14
N ASN A 161 -22.54 -13.99 5.20
CA ASN A 161 -22.84 -14.04 3.77
C ASN A 161 -23.22 -15.49 3.42
N ASP A 162 -24.23 -15.69 2.57
CA ASP A 162 -24.74 -17.01 2.18
C ASP A 162 -23.61 -17.96 1.74
N GLU A 163 -22.55 -17.41 1.15
CA GLU A 163 -21.34 -18.13 0.75
C GLU A 163 -20.55 -18.73 1.93
N ILE A 164 -20.43 -18.02 3.05
CA ILE A 164 -19.76 -18.53 4.26
C ILE A 164 -20.60 -19.63 4.90
N SER A 165 -21.91 -19.41 5.00
CA SER A 165 -22.84 -20.42 5.51
C SER A 165 -22.83 -21.69 4.65
N ASN A 166 -22.81 -21.54 3.32
CA ASN A 166 -22.71 -22.65 2.38
C ASN A 166 -21.37 -23.39 2.51
N ALA A 167 -20.26 -22.67 2.62
CA ALA A 167 -18.94 -23.27 2.86
C ALA A 167 -18.91 -24.10 4.14
N ILE A 168 -19.50 -23.59 5.23
CA ILE A 168 -19.61 -24.31 6.50
C ILE A 168 -20.48 -25.56 6.35
N ASN A 169 -21.63 -25.47 5.68
CA ASN A 169 -22.50 -26.63 5.44
C ASN A 169 -21.76 -27.72 4.66
N ILE A 170 -21.06 -27.36 3.58
CA ILE A 170 -20.25 -28.31 2.79
C ILE A 170 -19.17 -28.99 3.64
N ILE A 171 -18.49 -28.22 4.51
CA ILE A 171 -17.47 -28.76 5.41
C ILE A 171 -18.07 -29.76 6.39
N LEU A 172 -19.20 -29.42 7.01
CA LEU A 172 -19.88 -30.25 8.01
C LEU A 172 -20.45 -31.53 7.39
N GLU A 173 -21.18 -31.41 6.28
CA GLU A 173 -21.79 -32.54 5.57
C GLU A 173 -20.71 -33.54 5.13
N ARG A 174 -19.68 -33.08 4.43
CA ARG A 174 -18.64 -33.99 3.92
C ARG A 174 -17.79 -34.60 5.02
N SER A 175 -17.49 -33.84 6.07
CA SER A 175 -16.78 -34.36 7.24
C SER A 175 -17.63 -35.39 8.01
N ALA A 176 -18.95 -35.22 8.05
CA ALA A 176 -19.85 -36.20 8.65
C ALA A 176 -19.88 -37.51 7.86
N ASP A 177 -20.02 -37.44 6.53
CA ASP A 177 -20.22 -38.60 5.65
C ASP A 177 -18.95 -39.42 5.43
N SER A 178 -17.82 -38.74 5.19
CA SER A 178 -16.57 -39.38 4.76
C SER A 178 -15.43 -39.30 5.80
N GLY A 179 -15.73 -38.79 7.00
CA GLY A 179 -14.76 -38.55 8.08
C GLY A 179 -13.83 -37.35 7.85
N SER A 180 -13.57 -36.99 6.59
CA SER A 180 -12.68 -35.89 6.19
C SER A 180 -13.34 -34.98 5.15
N ALA A 181 -13.03 -33.69 5.18
CA ALA A 181 -13.33 -32.78 4.08
C ALA A 181 -12.07 -32.02 3.67
N ARG A 182 -11.95 -31.68 2.38
CA ARG A 182 -10.78 -31.00 1.81
C ARG A 182 -11.23 -29.75 1.10
N MET A 183 -11.20 -28.59 1.77
CA MET A 183 -11.67 -27.32 1.22
C MET A 183 -10.56 -26.35 0.84
N VAL A 184 -10.70 -25.71 -0.33
CA VAL A 184 -9.82 -24.62 -0.74
C VAL A 184 -10.64 -23.39 -1.06
N VAL A 185 -10.25 -22.30 -0.41
CA VAL A 185 -10.87 -21.00 -0.54
C VAL A 185 -9.92 -20.13 -1.34
N LEU A 186 -10.29 -19.91 -2.60
CA LEU A 186 -9.49 -19.12 -3.54
C LEU A 186 -9.90 -17.65 -3.41
N ALA A 187 -9.11 -16.86 -2.68
CA ALA A 187 -9.34 -15.42 -2.54
C ALA A 187 -8.56 -14.68 -3.63
N ALA A 188 -9.10 -14.63 -4.85
CA ALA A 188 -8.45 -14.02 -6.01
C ALA A 188 -8.18 -12.51 -5.84
N ASP A 189 -8.97 -11.82 -5.02
CA ASP A 189 -8.96 -10.36 -4.91
C ASP A 189 -9.37 -9.80 -3.54
N THR A 190 -9.87 -10.61 -2.60
CA THR A 190 -10.41 -10.14 -1.31
C THR A 190 -9.82 -10.88 -0.11
N ARG A 191 -8.66 -10.41 0.36
CA ARG A 191 -7.98 -10.92 1.58
C ARG A 191 -8.90 -11.00 2.81
N ARG A 192 -9.91 -10.11 2.91
CA ARG A 192 -10.84 -10.02 4.03
C ARG A 192 -11.85 -11.17 4.11
N MET A 193 -12.19 -11.83 3.01
CA MET A 193 -13.19 -12.92 3.03
C MET A 193 -12.60 -14.23 3.54
N GLY A 194 -11.33 -14.51 3.20
CA GLY A 194 -10.59 -15.62 3.80
C GLY A 194 -10.52 -15.48 5.33
N ASP A 195 -10.16 -14.30 5.82
CA ASP A 195 -10.08 -14.02 7.26
C ASP A 195 -11.47 -14.17 7.96
N ALA A 196 -12.55 -13.74 7.31
CA ALA A 196 -13.92 -13.87 7.84
C ALA A 196 -14.41 -15.34 7.89
N LEU A 197 -14.15 -16.13 6.84
CA LEU A 197 -14.49 -17.56 6.84
C LEU A 197 -13.68 -18.31 7.90
N VAL A 198 -12.40 -17.97 8.06
CA VAL A 198 -11.56 -18.61 9.07
C VAL A 198 -12.04 -18.23 10.48
N ALA A 199 -12.41 -16.97 10.72
CA ALA A 199 -13.04 -16.57 11.97
C ALA A 199 -14.35 -17.33 12.23
N ALA A 200 -15.16 -17.57 11.19
CA ALA A 200 -16.39 -18.35 11.30
C ALA A 200 -16.12 -19.82 11.67
N LEU A 201 -15.18 -20.46 10.98
CA LEU A 201 -14.80 -21.86 11.22
C LEU A 201 -14.14 -22.09 12.59
N LEU A 202 -13.33 -21.14 13.05
CA LEU A 202 -12.57 -21.33 14.29
C LEU A 202 -13.33 -20.86 15.53
N ARG A 203 -14.14 -19.80 15.45
CA ARG A 203 -14.64 -19.11 16.65
C ARG A 203 -16.14 -18.80 16.67
N ARG A 204 -16.80 -18.63 15.52
CA ARG A 204 -18.17 -18.04 15.51
C ARG A 204 -19.31 -19.01 15.24
N ASP A 205 -19.07 -20.17 14.62
CA ASP A 205 -20.17 -21.10 14.31
C ASP A 205 -20.32 -22.23 15.35
N PRO A 206 -21.44 -22.26 16.12
CA PRO A 206 -21.66 -23.29 17.15
C PRO A 206 -21.77 -24.70 16.56
N ARG A 207 -22.15 -24.85 15.29
CA ARG A 207 -22.25 -26.16 14.61
C ARG A 207 -20.86 -26.74 14.37
N VAL A 208 -19.90 -25.88 13.97
CA VAL A 208 -18.50 -26.28 13.78
C VAL A 208 -17.86 -26.64 15.12
N ALA A 209 -18.14 -25.87 16.18
CA ALA A 209 -17.70 -26.20 17.53
C ALA A 209 -18.29 -27.54 18.02
N SER A 210 -19.57 -27.80 17.77
CA SER A 210 -20.21 -29.07 18.13
C SER A 210 -19.66 -30.26 17.35
N HIS A 211 -19.25 -30.07 16.10
CA HIS A 211 -18.79 -31.17 15.23
C HIS A 211 -17.31 -31.56 15.44
N PHE A 212 -16.43 -30.57 15.64
CA PHE A 212 -14.98 -30.80 15.81
C PHE A 212 -14.49 -30.64 17.26
N GLY A 213 -15.33 -30.12 18.17
CA GLY A 213 -14.95 -29.89 19.57
C GLY A 213 -13.74 -28.98 19.72
N ASN A 214 -12.77 -29.39 20.54
CA ASN A 214 -11.53 -28.64 20.77
C ASN A 214 -10.42 -28.94 19.75
N GLN A 215 -10.66 -29.85 18.80
CA GLN A 215 -9.68 -30.25 17.78
C GLN A 215 -9.75 -29.32 16.56
N ARG A 216 -9.65 -28.00 16.80
CA ARG A 216 -9.72 -26.95 15.77
C ARG A 216 -8.46 -26.12 15.80
N PHE A 217 -7.70 -26.14 14.71
CA PHE A 217 -6.34 -25.65 14.64
C PHE A 217 -6.15 -24.73 13.44
N SER A 218 -5.30 -23.71 13.58
CA SER A 218 -4.99 -22.80 12.48
C SER A 218 -3.53 -22.40 12.41
N VAL A 219 -2.97 -22.43 11.20
CA VAL A 219 -1.59 -22.03 10.90
C VAL A 219 -1.59 -20.82 9.97
N GLN A 220 -1.04 -19.70 10.43
CA GLN A 220 -0.91 -18.50 9.62
C GLN A 220 0.27 -18.60 8.64
N CYS A 221 -0.01 -18.85 7.36
CA CYS A 221 1.01 -19.14 6.35
C CYS A 221 1.55 -17.91 5.60
N LYS A 222 1.05 -16.70 5.90
CA LYS A 222 1.36 -15.46 5.14
C LYS A 222 2.87 -15.15 5.08
N THR A 223 3.57 -15.33 6.19
CA THR A 223 5.00 -15.01 6.32
C THR A 223 5.90 -16.19 6.01
N LEU A 224 5.35 -17.40 5.91
CA LEU A 224 6.12 -18.63 5.77
C LEU A 224 6.75 -18.72 4.38
N VAL A 225 8.02 -19.10 4.37
CA VAL A 225 8.85 -19.13 3.16
C VAL A 225 9.22 -20.54 2.74
N GLN A 226 9.03 -21.52 3.63
CA GLN A 226 9.40 -22.92 3.46
C GLN A 226 8.28 -23.84 3.99
N PRO A 227 7.98 -24.97 3.32
CA PRO A 227 7.00 -25.95 3.80
C PRO A 227 7.35 -26.56 5.17
N THR A 228 8.64 -26.69 5.48
CA THR A 228 9.10 -27.19 6.79
C THR A 228 8.61 -26.32 7.94
N MET A 229 8.49 -25.00 7.74
CA MET A 229 7.95 -24.10 8.76
C MET A 229 6.48 -24.42 9.06
N ILE A 230 5.66 -24.78 8.06
CA ILE A 230 4.27 -25.20 8.30
C ILE A 230 4.24 -26.44 9.19
N LEU A 231 5.07 -27.44 8.87
CA LEU A 231 5.20 -28.66 9.66
C LEU A 231 5.67 -28.36 11.09
N GLU A 232 6.64 -27.45 11.24
CA GLU A 232 7.13 -26.99 12.54
C GLU A 232 6.03 -26.36 13.39
N PHE A 233 5.20 -25.48 12.82
CA PHE A 233 4.06 -24.89 13.51
C PHE A 233 3.01 -25.93 13.91
N ILE A 234 2.73 -26.92 13.05
CA ILE A 234 1.78 -28.00 13.37
C ILE A 234 2.31 -28.83 14.55
N ILE A 235 3.59 -29.21 14.55
CA ILE A 235 4.22 -29.95 15.65
C ILE A 235 4.11 -29.17 16.95
N GLN A 236 4.43 -27.88 16.89
CA GLN A 236 4.39 -27.00 18.05
C GLN A 236 2.97 -26.91 18.63
N MET A 237 1.98 -26.70 17.76
CA MET A 237 0.57 -26.56 18.13
C MET A 237 -0.03 -27.84 18.71
N LEU A 238 0.32 -28.99 18.13
CA LEU A 238 -0.08 -30.32 18.63
C LEU A 238 0.77 -30.80 19.81
N ARG A 239 1.75 -30.00 20.26
CA ARG A 239 2.69 -30.31 21.35
C ARG A 239 3.42 -31.64 21.14
N LEU A 240 3.82 -31.93 19.91
CA LEU A 240 4.50 -33.16 19.53
C LEU A 240 6.03 -33.05 19.72
N PRO A 241 6.71 -34.14 20.10
CA PRO A 241 8.16 -34.15 20.17
C PRO A 241 8.77 -34.09 18.76
N ARG A 242 9.93 -33.43 18.64
CA ARG A 242 10.73 -33.40 17.40
C ARG A 242 11.44 -34.73 17.18
N THR A 243 11.46 -35.19 15.94
CA THR A 243 12.10 -36.46 15.54
C THR A 243 12.82 -36.31 14.19
N SER A 244 13.54 -37.34 13.77
CA SER A 244 14.13 -37.39 12.42
C SER A 244 13.08 -37.48 11.30
N ASN A 245 11.84 -37.87 11.62
CA ASN A 245 10.73 -37.96 10.67
C ASN A 245 9.46 -37.31 11.23
N ASP A 246 9.55 -36.00 11.44
CA ASP A 246 8.51 -35.10 11.92
C ASP A 246 7.15 -35.28 11.20
N LEU A 247 7.17 -35.50 9.88
CA LEU A 247 5.93 -35.68 9.10
C LEU A 247 5.20 -36.98 9.45
N ALA A 248 5.92 -38.08 9.68
CA ALA A 248 5.31 -39.35 10.08
C ALA A 248 4.71 -39.28 11.50
N VAL A 249 5.35 -38.53 12.40
CA VAL A 249 4.83 -38.32 13.76
C VAL A 249 3.54 -37.52 13.72
N VAL A 250 3.50 -36.41 12.97
CA VAL A 250 2.28 -35.61 12.78
C VAL A 250 1.16 -36.46 12.17
N ARG A 251 1.46 -37.25 11.11
CA ARG A 251 0.47 -38.11 10.47
C ARG A 251 -0.14 -39.10 11.47
N ARG A 252 0.70 -39.85 12.20
CA ARG A 252 0.25 -40.86 13.16
C ARG A 252 -0.58 -40.23 14.29
N HIS A 253 -0.18 -39.06 14.78
CA HIS A 253 -0.94 -38.35 15.80
C HIS A 253 -2.34 -37.98 15.30
N LEU A 254 -2.43 -37.38 14.10
CA LEU A 254 -3.70 -36.99 13.50
C LEU A 254 -4.58 -38.21 13.20
N GLU A 255 -4.00 -39.32 12.70
CA GLU A 255 -4.72 -40.60 12.48
C GLU A 255 -5.36 -41.15 13.76
N SER A 256 -4.70 -40.98 14.91
CA SER A 256 -5.21 -41.41 16.23
C SER A 256 -6.11 -40.39 16.92
N SER A 257 -6.17 -39.16 16.41
CA SER A 257 -6.92 -38.06 17.02
C SER A 257 -8.40 -38.15 16.68
N PRO A 258 -9.28 -37.56 17.52
CA PRO A 258 -10.66 -37.30 17.12
C PRO A 258 -10.73 -36.44 15.84
N ARG A 259 -11.93 -36.27 15.30
CA ARG A 259 -12.18 -35.42 14.12
C ARG A 259 -11.53 -34.05 14.32
N THR A 260 -10.58 -33.73 13.47
CA THR A 260 -9.72 -32.55 13.60
C THR A 260 -9.94 -31.61 12.42
N LEU A 261 -10.16 -30.33 12.70
CA LEU A 261 -10.19 -29.27 11.70
C LEU A 261 -8.83 -28.56 11.68
N LEU A 262 -8.12 -28.62 10.56
CA LEU A 262 -6.86 -27.92 10.35
C LEU A 262 -7.01 -26.86 9.26
N VAL A 263 -6.76 -25.60 9.62
CA VAL A 263 -6.87 -24.45 8.72
C VAL A 263 -5.49 -23.90 8.38
N LEU A 264 -5.15 -23.83 7.09
CA LEU A 264 -3.93 -23.19 6.60
C LEU A 264 -4.29 -21.83 6.01
N GLU A 265 -4.05 -20.76 6.77
CA GLU A 265 -4.48 -19.41 6.41
C GLU A 265 -3.49 -18.70 5.51
N ASN A 266 -3.97 -18.07 4.43
CA ASN A 266 -3.19 -17.21 3.56
C ASN A 266 -1.95 -17.91 2.95
N LEU A 267 -2.11 -19.18 2.56
CA LEU A 267 -1.06 -20.02 1.97
C LEU A 267 -0.58 -19.45 0.62
N ASN A 268 0.70 -19.07 0.52
CA ASN A 268 1.28 -18.63 -0.74
C ASN A 268 1.87 -19.83 -1.51
N VAL A 269 1.01 -20.53 -2.25
CA VAL A 269 1.36 -21.76 -3.00
C VAL A 269 2.57 -21.54 -3.91
N ARG A 270 2.58 -20.45 -4.70
CA ARG A 270 3.68 -20.17 -5.65
C ARG A 270 5.02 -19.97 -4.97
N ARG A 271 5.03 -19.32 -3.80
CA ARG A 271 6.26 -19.08 -3.05
C ARG A 271 6.79 -20.38 -2.46
N LEU A 272 5.92 -21.14 -1.80
CA LEU A 272 6.30 -22.38 -1.12
C LEU A 272 6.72 -23.49 -2.08
N MET A 273 6.14 -23.56 -3.28
CA MET A 273 6.54 -24.51 -4.32
C MET A 273 7.96 -24.28 -4.87
N LYS A 274 8.50 -23.06 -4.74
CA LYS A 274 9.87 -22.73 -5.17
C LYS A 274 10.92 -22.99 -4.10
N ALA A 275 10.51 -23.30 -2.88
CA ALA A 275 11.44 -23.57 -1.79
C ALA A 275 12.16 -24.90 -2.04
N ARG A 276 13.49 -24.89 -1.94
CA ARG A 276 14.32 -26.10 -1.98
C ARG A 276 14.48 -26.61 -0.55
N THR A 277 13.58 -27.48 -0.12
CA THR A 277 13.56 -28.06 1.24
C THR A 277 13.45 -29.57 1.18
N THR A 278 13.83 -30.24 2.27
CA THR A 278 13.70 -31.70 2.44
C THR A 278 12.25 -32.17 2.38
N VAL A 279 11.32 -31.33 2.88
CA VAL A 279 9.87 -31.53 2.75
C VAL A 279 9.36 -30.64 1.63
N ASN A 280 8.86 -31.23 0.55
CA ASN A 280 8.14 -30.52 -0.50
C ASN A 280 6.69 -30.23 -0.04
N LEU A 281 6.15 -29.07 -0.39
CA LEU A 281 4.75 -28.69 -0.13
C LEU A 281 3.76 -29.77 -0.61
N THR A 282 3.96 -30.33 -1.80
CA THR A 282 3.10 -31.40 -2.35
C THR A 282 3.06 -32.62 -1.42
N MET A 283 4.21 -33.00 -0.86
CA MET A 283 4.32 -34.14 0.05
C MET A 283 3.65 -33.84 1.39
N LEU A 284 3.90 -32.67 1.96
CA LEU A 284 3.28 -32.24 3.22
C LEU A 284 1.75 -32.23 3.11
N LEU A 285 1.23 -31.52 2.10
CA LEU A 285 -0.21 -31.38 1.91
C LEU A 285 -0.89 -32.71 1.57
N GLY A 286 -0.24 -33.57 0.77
CA GLY A 286 -0.76 -34.90 0.48
C GLY A 286 -0.83 -35.81 1.70
N VAL A 287 0.20 -35.76 2.57
CA VAL A 287 0.15 -36.52 3.84
C VAL A 287 -0.96 -36.02 4.74
N LEU A 288 -1.12 -34.70 4.90
CA LEU A 288 -2.20 -34.14 5.73
C LEU A 288 -3.59 -34.47 5.16
N ALA A 289 -3.76 -34.37 3.84
CA ALA A 289 -5.03 -34.64 3.17
C ALA A 289 -5.40 -36.13 3.13
N ALA A 290 -4.43 -37.03 3.27
CA ALA A 290 -4.67 -38.48 3.31
C ALA A 290 -5.22 -38.95 4.67
N VAL A 291 -5.13 -38.16 5.73
CA VAL A 291 -5.63 -38.52 7.06
C VAL A 291 -7.15 -38.38 7.13
N GLN A 292 -7.87 -39.49 7.29
CA GLN A 292 -9.35 -39.52 7.26
C GLN A 292 -10.01 -38.79 8.42
N THR A 293 -9.34 -38.61 9.56
CA THR A 293 -9.84 -37.85 10.70
C THR A 293 -9.64 -36.35 10.56
N VAL A 294 -8.90 -35.91 9.53
CA VAL A 294 -8.56 -34.50 9.32
C VAL A 294 -9.44 -33.89 8.24
N THR A 295 -10.10 -32.80 8.62
CA THR A 295 -10.69 -31.86 7.68
C THR A 295 -9.72 -30.71 7.45
N LEU A 296 -9.24 -30.59 6.21
CA LEU A 296 -8.23 -29.62 5.82
C LEU A 296 -8.89 -28.47 5.06
N VAL A 297 -8.75 -27.24 5.58
CA VAL A 297 -9.20 -26.02 4.92
C VAL A 297 -8.00 -25.15 4.59
N ILE A 298 -7.85 -24.76 3.32
CA ILE A 298 -6.74 -23.91 2.87
C ILE A 298 -7.30 -22.62 2.30
N THR A 299 -6.88 -21.47 2.85
CA THR A 299 -7.15 -20.17 2.22
C THR A 299 -5.91 -19.69 1.49
N THR A 300 -6.05 -19.27 0.23
CA THR A 300 -4.93 -18.86 -0.63
C THR A 300 -5.29 -17.64 -1.47
N LEU A 301 -4.35 -16.71 -1.61
CA LEU A 301 -4.45 -15.57 -2.54
C LEU A 301 -4.06 -15.95 -3.98
N SER A 302 -3.56 -17.17 -4.18
CA SER A 302 -3.20 -17.70 -5.49
C SER A 302 -4.40 -18.42 -6.09
N LEU A 303 -4.70 -18.14 -7.36
CA LEU A 303 -5.65 -18.91 -8.19
C LEU A 303 -5.18 -20.35 -8.50
N VAL A 304 -3.94 -20.68 -8.15
CA VAL A 304 -3.37 -22.02 -8.31
C VAL A 304 -3.74 -22.87 -7.10
N LEU A 305 -4.39 -24.00 -7.34
CA LEU A 305 -4.71 -24.99 -6.32
C LEU A 305 -3.44 -25.53 -5.65
N PRO A 306 -3.43 -25.71 -4.32
CA PRO A 306 -2.34 -26.39 -3.64
C PRO A 306 -2.20 -27.83 -4.17
N PRO A 307 -0.97 -28.27 -4.54
CA PRO A 307 -0.75 -29.58 -5.12
C PRO A 307 -0.74 -30.68 -4.05
N GLY A 308 -0.86 -31.93 -4.50
CA GLY A 308 -0.80 -33.11 -3.64
C GLY A 308 -2.11 -33.45 -2.92
N ILE A 309 -3.17 -32.69 -3.18
CA ILE A 309 -4.50 -32.90 -2.62
C ILE A 309 -5.45 -33.29 -3.74
N GLU A 310 -6.19 -34.38 -3.56
CA GLU A 310 -7.35 -34.69 -4.39
C GLU A 310 -8.52 -33.80 -3.98
N TRP A 311 -8.71 -32.72 -4.74
CA TRP A 311 -9.82 -31.79 -4.54
C TRP A 311 -11.10 -32.42 -5.09
N ALA A 312 -12.10 -32.57 -4.22
CA ALA A 312 -13.38 -33.06 -4.65
C ALA A 312 -14.17 -31.96 -5.41
N ASP A 313 -15.06 -32.38 -6.30
CA ASP A 313 -15.83 -31.45 -7.14
C ASP A 313 -16.67 -30.46 -6.29
N GLY A 314 -16.68 -29.19 -6.70
CA GLY A 314 -17.43 -28.11 -6.05
C GLY A 314 -16.75 -27.45 -4.84
N VAL A 315 -15.52 -27.86 -4.50
CA VAL A 315 -14.85 -27.46 -3.26
C VAL A 315 -13.78 -26.37 -3.44
N SER A 316 -13.50 -26.01 -4.69
CA SER A 316 -12.77 -24.79 -5.06
C SER A 316 -13.75 -23.66 -5.33
N GLN A 317 -14.32 -23.08 -4.28
CA GLN A 317 -15.17 -21.90 -4.45
C GLN A 317 -14.29 -20.64 -4.41
N PRO A 318 -14.15 -19.89 -5.52
CA PRO A 318 -13.74 -18.51 -5.41
C PRO A 318 -14.82 -17.78 -4.60
N LEU A 319 -14.45 -17.26 -3.44
CA LEU A 319 -15.32 -16.37 -2.70
C LEU A 319 -15.40 -15.07 -3.50
N TYR A 320 -16.61 -14.71 -3.95
CA TYR A 320 -16.79 -13.55 -4.81
C TYR A 320 -16.88 -12.29 -3.97
N SER A 321 -16.44 -11.16 -4.55
CA SER A 321 -16.62 -9.84 -3.92
C SER A 321 -18.06 -9.64 -3.45
N LEU A 322 -18.24 -9.09 -2.25
CA LEU A 322 -19.55 -8.74 -1.67
C LEU A 322 -20.46 -8.08 -2.70
N ARG A 323 -21.74 -8.45 -2.70
CA ARG A 323 -22.70 -7.83 -3.62
C ARG A 323 -22.79 -6.33 -3.32
N PRO A 324 -23.02 -5.46 -4.31
CA PRO A 324 -23.09 -4.02 -4.09
C PRO A 324 -24.06 -3.58 -2.98
N GLY A 325 -25.17 -4.30 -2.80
CA GLY A 325 -26.12 -4.05 -1.70
C GLY A 325 -25.56 -4.36 -0.31
N GLU A 326 -24.76 -5.42 -0.17
CA GLU A 326 -24.14 -5.82 1.09
C GLU A 326 -22.98 -4.89 1.45
N THR A 327 -22.17 -4.51 0.46
CA THR A 327 -21.13 -3.49 0.63
C THR A 327 -21.73 -2.17 1.12
N ARG A 328 -22.86 -1.74 0.53
CA ARG A 328 -23.60 -0.55 0.99
C ARG A 328 -24.14 -0.73 2.40
N ARG A 329 -24.67 -1.90 2.75
CA ARG A 329 -25.20 -2.18 4.10
C ARG A 329 -24.09 -2.19 5.15
N ILE A 330 -22.97 -2.85 4.88
CA ILE A 330 -21.80 -2.87 5.78
C ILE A 330 -21.24 -1.46 5.94
N PHE A 331 -21.10 -0.72 4.84
CA PHE A 331 -20.71 0.68 4.89
C PHE A 331 -21.69 1.52 5.70
N ALA A 332 -23.00 1.35 5.51
CA ALA A 332 -24.03 2.04 6.28
C ALA A 332 -23.98 1.68 7.77
N ASN A 333 -23.76 0.42 8.13
CA ASN A 333 -23.62 -0.02 9.52
C ASN A 333 -22.35 0.52 10.18
N LEU A 334 -21.22 0.53 9.45
CA LEU A 334 -19.96 1.13 9.89
C LEU A 334 -20.09 2.64 10.09
N VAL A 335 -20.82 3.32 9.20
CA VAL A 335 -21.06 4.76 9.29
C VAL A 335 -22.09 5.10 10.37
N ALA A 336 -23.12 4.26 10.56
CA ALA A 336 -24.19 4.48 11.52
C ALA A 336 -23.82 4.08 12.96
N GLY A 337 -22.86 3.18 13.16
CA GLY A 337 -22.41 2.76 14.50
C GLY A 337 -23.47 2.07 15.36
N ILE A 338 -24.58 1.61 14.77
CA ILE A 338 -25.65 0.89 15.49
C ILE A 338 -25.55 -0.60 15.13
N PRO A 339 -25.30 -1.50 16.09
CA PRO A 339 -25.51 -2.92 15.88
C PRO A 339 -27.02 -3.13 15.67
N SER A 340 -27.40 -3.45 14.44
CA SER A 340 -28.77 -3.82 14.12
C SER A 340 -28.96 -5.29 14.48
N GLU A 341 -29.51 -5.56 15.67
CA GLU A 341 -30.36 -6.74 15.87
C GLU A 341 -31.18 -6.66 17.16
N ARG A 342 -32.50 -6.47 17.00
CA ARG A 342 -33.59 -7.38 17.44
C ARG A 342 -34.93 -6.68 17.19
N ASN A 343 -35.91 -7.45 16.70
CA ASN A 343 -37.30 -7.07 16.39
C ASN A 343 -37.60 -6.41 15.04
N TYR A 344 -37.30 -7.12 13.95
CA TYR A 344 -38.08 -7.00 12.70
C TYR A 344 -38.72 -8.35 12.37
N ASN A 345 -39.50 -8.89 13.31
CA ASN A 345 -40.41 -10.03 13.09
C ASN A 345 -41.49 -10.04 14.17
N SER A 346 -42.34 -9.01 14.18
CA SER A 346 -43.71 -9.06 14.71
C SER A 346 -44.42 -7.81 14.22
N ASN A 347 -45.61 -8.00 13.65
CA ASN A 347 -46.55 -6.99 13.14
C ASN A 347 -46.28 -6.51 11.71
N ARG A 348 -46.61 -7.39 10.75
CA ARG A 348 -47.38 -6.97 9.58
C ARG A 348 -48.72 -6.44 10.08
N HIS A 349 -48.88 -5.12 10.06
CA HIS A 349 -50.09 -4.35 9.75
C HIS A 349 -49.96 -2.95 10.37
N GLU A 350 -50.14 -1.93 9.53
CA GLU A 350 -50.40 -0.52 9.88
C GLU A 350 -49.38 0.23 10.76
N VAL A 351 -48.34 0.81 10.14
CA VAL A 351 -47.83 2.13 10.52
C VAL A 351 -47.35 2.89 9.28
N ASP A 352 -48.18 3.84 8.87
CA ASP A 352 -47.95 5.16 8.27
C ASP A 352 -46.76 5.46 7.32
N HIS A 353 -47.11 6.03 6.16
CA HIS A 353 -46.24 6.37 5.01
C HIS A 353 -45.56 7.75 5.10
N SER A 354 -45.21 8.25 6.29
CA SER A 354 -44.88 9.68 6.49
C SER A 354 -43.44 10.02 6.88
N HIS A 355 -42.45 9.15 6.64
CA HIS A 355 -41.03 9.52 6.77
C HIS A 355 -40.28 9.40 5.44
N PRO A 356 -39.73 10.51 4.89
CA PRO A 356 -38.98 10.46 3.66
C PRO A 356 -37.62 9.80 3.94
N HIS A 357 -37.38 8.64 3.34
CA HIS A 357 -36.02 8.13 3.15
C HIS A 357 -35.23 9.19 2.39
N VAL A 358 -34.36 9.94 3.07
CA VAL A 358 -33.37 10.79 2.39
C VAL A 358 -32.39 9.85 1.69
N PRO A 359 -32.36 9.79 0.35
CA PRO A 359 -31.46 8.91 -0.36
C PRO A 359 -30.01 9.31 -0.04
N LEU A 360 -29.11 8.34 0.16
CA LEU A 360 -27.67 8.56 0.39
C LEU A 360 -27.05 9.51 -0.67
N GLN A 361 -27.66 9.56 -1.86
CA GLN A 361 -27.36 10.51 -2.94
C GLN A 361 -27.47 11.98 -2.52
N ASN A 362 -28.45 12.36 -1.70
CA ASN A 362 -28.65 13.75 -1.25
C ASN A 362 -27.67 14.18 -0.16
N LEU A 363 -27.14 13.24 0.63
CA LEU A 363 -26.06 13.49 1.58
C LEU A 363 -24.71 13.67 0.87
N MET A 364 -24.48 12.93 -0.22
CA MET A 364 -23.26 13.02 -1.02
C MET A 364 -23.18 14.32 -1.84
N THR A 365 -24.29 14.88 -2.30
CA THR A 365 -24.25 16.13 -3.09
C THR A 365 -23.72 17.36 -2.33
N ASN A 366 -23.71 17.33 -0.99
CA ASN A 366 -23.30 18.46 -0.15
C ASN A 366 -21.84 18.39 0.35
N PHE A 367 -21.06 17.40 -0.08
CA PHE A 367 -19.65 17.31 0.29
C PHE A 367 -18.83 18.42 -0.39
N PRO A 368 -17.98 19.16 0.35
CA PRO A 368 -17.04 20.12 -0.24
C PRO A 368 -16.10 19.46 -1.24
N THR A 369 -15.71 20.19 -2.29
CA THR A 369 -14.81 19.72 -3.35
C THR A 369 -13.48 19.21 -2.77
N GLU A 370 -12.98 19.81 -1.71
CA GLU A 370 -11.73 19.42 -1.04
C GLU A 370 -11.83 18.04 -0.39
N MET A 371 -13.02 17.68 0.10
CA MET A 371 -13.29 16.38 0.70
C MET A 371 -13.42 15.31 -0.37
N TRP A 372 -14.04 15.64 -1.51
CA TRP A 372 -14.02 14.77 -2.69
C TRP A 372 -12.61 14.54 -3.24
N ALA A 373 -11.77 15.56 -3.27
CA ALA A 373 -10.37 15.44 -3.64
C ALA A 373 -9.59 14.58 -2.64
N CYS A 374 -9.93 14.64 -1.35
CA CYS A 374 -9.34 13.79 -0.33
C CYS A 374 -9.76 12.32 -0.52
N VAL A 375 -11.06 12.05 -0.67
CA VAL A 375 -11.58 10.69 -0.94
C VAL A 375 -10.95 10.15 -2.22
N ALA A 376 -10.91 10.95 -3.29
CA ALA A 376 -10.36 10.53 -4.57
C ALA A 376 -8.87 10.16 -4.50
N ARG A 377 -8.08 10.88 -3.70
CA ARG A 377 -6.65 10.57 -3.48
C ARG A 377 -6.40 9.27 -2.72
N HIS A 378 -7.35 8.80 -1.93
CA HIS A 378 -7.18 7.64 -1.04
C HIS A 378 -7.96 6.40 -1.47
N CYS A 379 -8.87 6.53 -2.44
CA CYS A 379 -9.56 5.40 -3.05
C CYS A 379 -8.70 4.74 -4.13
N ASP A 380 -8.79 3.41 -4.24
CA ASP A 380 -8.20 2.71 -5.38
C ASP A 380 -8.95 3.06 -6.69
N ARG A 381 -8.28 2.81 -7.82
CA ARG A 381 -8.78 3.17 -9.15
C ARG A 381 -10.15 2.58 -9.48
N ARG A 382 -10.46 1.39 -9.00
CA ARG A 382 -11.75 0.72 -9.26
C ARG A 382 -12.85 1.34 -8.41
N SER A 383 -12.59 1.56 -7.12
CA SER A 383 -13.51 2.29 -6.23
C SER A 383 -13.80 3.70 -6.76
N LEU A 384 -12.80 4.40 -7.29
CA LEU A 384 -12.96 5.69 -7.96
C LEU A 384 -13.87 5.62 -9.19
N GLN A 385 -13.71 4.60 -10.03
CA GLN A 385 -14.56 4.40 -11.21
C GLN A 385 -16.01 4.13 -10.81
N GLU A 386 -16.23 3.27 -9.82
CA GLU A 386 -17.57 2.94 -9.31
C GLU A 386 -18.22 4.17 -8.64
N LEU A 387 -17.48 4.91 -7.82
CA LEU A 387 -17.96 6.14 -7.19
C LEU A 387 -18.21 7.26 -8.21
N SER A 388 -17.44 7.35 -9.30
CA SER A 388 -17.62 8.37 -10.35
C SER A 388 -18.99 8.29 -11.05
N LEU A 389 -19.65 7.14 -10.98
CA LEU A 389 -21.00 6.93 -11.54
C LEU A 389 -22.10 7.50 -10.63
N THR A 390 -21.80 7.87 -9.39
CA THR A 390 -22.80 8.22 -8.38
C THR A 390 -23.10 9.72 -8.25
N SER A 391 -22.16 10.60 -8.63
CA SER A 391 -22.31 12.06 -8.54
C SER A 391 -21.49 12.79 -9.60
N LYS A 392 -22.08 13.81 -10.25
CA LYS A 392 -21.41 14.64 -11.27
C LYS A 392 -20.26 15.49 -10.70
N SER A 393 -20.40 16.03 -9.49
CA SER A 393 -19.34 16.82 -8.85
C SER A 393 -18.16 15.95 -8.45
N PHE A 394 -18.45 14.77 -7.89
CA PHE A 394 -17.43 13.78 -7.61
C PHE A 394 -16.78 13.25 -8.89
N MET A 395 -17.55 13.06 -9.96
CA MET A 395 -17.02 12.60 -11.25
C MET A 395 -15.89 13.52 -11.74
N HIS A 396 -16.02 14.84 -11.60
CA HIS A 396 -14.98 15.78 -12.03
C HIS A 396 -13.69 15.63 -11.22
N GLU A 397 -13.77 15.55 -9.89
CA GLU A 397 -12.59 15.43 -9.02
C GLU A 397 -11.98 14.03 -9.07
N ALA A 398 -12.82 13.00 -9.17
CA ALA A 398 -12.39 11.63 -9.41
C ALA A 398 -11.69 11.53 -10.77
N GLN A 399 -12.23 12.14 -11.84
CA GLN A 399 -11.56 12.19 -13.14
C GLN A 399 -10.22 12.93 -13.03
N ARG A 400 -10.18 14.07 -12.34
CA ARG A 400 -8.94 14.82 -12.12
C ARG A 400 -7.85 13.96 -11.49
N GLU A 401 -8.16 13.24 -10.41
CA GLU A 401 -7.19 12.35 -9.76
C GLU A 401 -6.90 11.08 -10.60
N LEU A 402 -7.90 10.48 -11.24
CA LEU A 402 -7.74 9.29 -12.11
C LEU A 402 -6.86 9.55 -13.34
N PHE A 403 -6.87 10.79 -13.85
CA PHE A 403 -6.09 11.20 -15.02
C PHE A 403 -4.82 11.97 -14.65
N ARG A 404 -4.59 12.28 -13.37
CA ARG A 404 -3.40 13.01 -12.92
C ARG A 404 -2.11 12.33 -13.33
N GLU A 405 -2.06 11.00 -13.18
CA GLU A 405 -0.96 10.15 -13.60
C GLU A 405 -1.43 9.11 -14.62
N LEU A 406 -0.79 9.12 -15.79
CA LEU A 406 -1.18 8.30 -16.92
C LEU A 406 -0.09 7.27 -17.23
N HIS A 407 -0.42 5.99 -17.08
CA HIS A 407 0.51 4.90 -17.33
C HIS A 407 0.26 4.26 -18.70
N PHE A 408 1.31 4.22 -19.52
CA PHE A 408 1.40 3.49 -20.78
C PHE A 408 2.45 2.40 -20.68
N THR A 409 2.01 1.17 -20.46
CA THR A 409 2.86 -0.01 -20.54
C THR A 409 2.76 -0.60 -21.94
N GLY A 410 3.86 -0.61 -22.68
CA GLY A 410 3.99 -1.28 -23.97
C GLY A 410 4.57 -2.69 -23.83
N TRP A 411 5.19 -3.18 -24.89
CA TRP A 411 5.52 -4.60 -25.11
C TRP A 411 7.01 -4.81 -25.38
N THR A 412 7.62 -5.77 -24.70
CA THR A 412 8.98 -6.26 -24.99
C THR A 412 8.89 -7.42 -25.97
N GLY A 413 9.59 -7.36 -27.10
CA GLY A 413 9.84 -8.52 -27.97
C GLY A 413 9.33 -8.38 -29.41
N SER A 414 9.59 -9.43 -30.21
CA SER A 414 9.06 -9.64 -31.57
C SER A 414 7.56 -9.96 -31.58
N ASP A 415 6.98 -10.25 -30.42
CA ASP A 415 5.59 -10.63 -30.31
C ASP A 415 4.70 -9.43 -30.58
N THR A 416 3.91 -9.53 -31.65
CA THR A 416 2.85 -8.57 -31.94
C THR A 416 2.01 -8.36 -30.69
N PRO A 417 1.69 -7.11 -30.30
CA PRO A 417 0.84 -6.88 -29.14
C PRO A 417 -0.45 -7.68 -29.31
N THR A 418 -0.83 -8.42 -28.28
CA THR A 418 -2.13 -9.09 -28.31
C THR A 418 -3.19 -8.02 -28.58
N LYS A 419 -4.12 -8.31 -29.50
CA LYS A 419 -5.19 -7.38 -29.91
C LYS A 419 -5.85 -6.61 -28.74
N PRO A 420 -6.06 -7.20 -27.55
CA PRO A 420 -6.67 -6.49 -26.42
C PRO A 420 -5.83 -5.31 -25.90
N VAL A 421 -4.51 -5.46 -25.79
CA VAL A 421 -3.70 -4.43 -25.12
C VAL A 421 -3.43 -3.23 -26.02
N ALA A 422 -3.22 -3.47 -27.32
CA ALA A 422 -3.18 -2.41 -28.32
C ALA A 422 -4.51 -1.63 -28.38
N LYS A 423 -5.65 -2.33 -28.25
CA LYS A 423 -6.98 -1.69 -28.19
C LYS A 423 -7.15 -0.82 -26.95
N VAL A 424 -6.68 -1.26 -25.78
CA VAL A 424 -6.71 -0.45 -24.54
C VAL A 424 -5.82 0.78 -24.65
N ALA A 425 -4.60 0.63 -25.17
CA ALA A 425 -3.69 1.76 -25.39
C ALA A 425 -4.29 2.79 -26.36
N LEU A 426 -4.85 2.33 -27.49
CA LEU A 426 -5.55 3.18 -28.44
C LEU A 426 -6.79 3.85 -27.83
N ALA A 427 -7.60 3.13 -27.06
CA ALA A 427 -8.76 3.71 -26.40
C ALA A 427 -8.36 4.81 -25.41
N ARG A 428 -7.23 4.63 -24.69
CA ARG A 428 -6.66 5.69 -23.83
C ARG A 428 -6.22 6.90 -24.65
N ILE A 429 -5.44 6.68 -25.71
CA ILE A 429 -4.98 7.73 -26.63
C ILE A 429 -6.16 8.50 -27.23
N VAL A 430 -7.21 7.79 -27.66
CA VAL A 430 -8.44 8.40 -28.19
C VAL A 430 -9.19 9.16 -27.10
N GLY A 431 -9.26 8.63 -25.88
CA GLY A 431 -9.87 9.34 -24.74
C GLY A 431 -9.17 10.67 -24.43
N LEU A 432 -7.83 10.70 -24.54
CA LEU A 432 -7.00 11.90 -24.41
C LEU A 432 -7.23 12.92 -25.53
N SER A 433 -7.81 12.49 -26.64
CA SER A 433 -8.09 13.42 -27.74
C SER A 433 -9.18 14.44 -27.35
N THR A 434 -10.01 14.14 -26.35
CA THR A 434 -11.01 15.06 -25.79
C THR A 434 -10.35 16.19 -24.99
N ALA A 435 -10.72 17.44 -25.29
CA ALA A 435 -10.07 18.64 -24.72
C ALA A 435 -10.10 18.68 -23.18
N SER A 436 -11.19 18.21 -22.57
CA SER A 436 -11.42 18.32 -21.13
C SER A 436 -10.52 17.42 -20.29
N SER A 437 -10.04 16.29 -20.81
CA SER A 437 -9.21 15.36 -20.04
C SER A 437 -7.72 15.75 -20.04
N ARG A 438 -7.27 16.47 -21.08
CA ARG A 438 -5.87 16.88 -21.26
C ARG A 438 -5.37 17.81 -20.16
N THR A 439 -6.27 18.62 -19.59
CA THR A 439 -5.94 19.60 -18.55
C THR A 439 -5.64 18.94 -17.19
N TYR A 440 -6.03 17.69 -16.96
CA TYR A 440 -5.79 17.03 -15.67
C TYR A 440 -4.46 16.28 -15.58
N ILE A 441 -3.85 15.96 -16.72
CA ILE A 441 -2.67 15.11 -16.75
C ILE A 441 -1.44 15.91 -16.38
N GLN A 442 -0.83 15.53 -15.25
CA GLN A 442 0.38 16.15 -14.72
C GLN A 442 1.59 15.25 -14.86
N SER A 443 1.39 13.93 -14.86
CA SER A 443 2.47 12.94 -14.95
C SER A 443 2.15 11.86 -15.97
N VAL A 444 3.13 11.48 -16.77
CA VAL A 444 3.04 10.36 -17.70
C VAL A 444 4.14 9.35 -17.43
N VAL A 445 3.77 8.08 -17.30
CA VAL A 445 4.69 6.96 -17.18
C VAL A 445 4.66 6.12 -18.45
N LEU A 446 5.73 6.13 -19.21
CA LEU A 446 5.96 5.28 -20.38
C LEU A 446 6.83 4.10 -19.95
N LYS A 447 6.37 2.86 -20.13
CA LYS A 447 7.15 1.68 -19.77
C LYS A 447 7.18 0.68 -20.92
N ILE A 448 8.36 0.21 -21.31
CA ILE A 448 8.60 -0.83 -22.31
C ILE A 448 7.97 -0.44 -23.65
N TRP A 449 8.58 0.46 -24.41
CA TRP A 449 8.10 0.82 -25.75
C TRP A 449 9.27 0.76 -26.71
N THR A 450 9.23 -0.15 -27.69
CA THR A 450 10.27 -0.26 -28.71
C THR A 450 9.80 0.39 -30.00
N SER A 451 10.36 1.54 -30.37
CA SER A 451 10.06 2.21 -31.66
C SER A 451 10.68 1.51 -32.88
N GLY A 452 11.48 0.44 -32.70
CA GLY A 452 12.38 -0.07 -33.75
C GLY A 452 12.19 -1.51 -34.23
N HIS A 453 11.45 -2.37 -33.54
CA HIS A 453 11.23 -3.79 -33.96
C HIS A 453 9.82 -4.33 -33.66
N ALA A 454 8.91 -3.47 -33.20
CA ALA A 454 7.53 -3.85 -32.96
C ALA A 454 6.73 -3.74 -34.27
N SER A 455 5.61 -4.47 -34.38
CA SER A 455 4.73 -4.39 -35.54
C SER A 455 4.32 -2.95 -35.90
N ASP A 456 4.01 -2.67 -37.17
CA ASP A 456 3.61 -1.34 -37.66
C ASP A 456 2.53 -0.67 -36.79
N LYS A 457 1.64 -1.48 -36.19
CA LYS A 457 0.61 -1.01 -35.27
C LYS A 457 1.19 -0.47 -33.96
N ALA A 458 2.13 -1.17 -33.33
CA ALA A 458 2.79 -0.69 -32.12
C ALA A 458 3.58 0.58 -32.40
N HIS A 459 4.25 0.64 -33.56
CA HIS A 459 4.94 1.84 -34.02
C HIS A 459 3.98 3.03 -34.18
N ALA A 460 2.87 2.85 -34.90
CA ALA A 460 1.86 3.89 -35.10
C ALA A 460 1.22 4.38 -33.79
N ILE A 461 1.00 3.48 -32.82
CA ILE A 461 0.49 3.85 -31.50
C ILE A 461 1.53 4.70 -30.74
N GLY A 462 2.81 4.32 -30.81
CA GLY A 462 3.91 5.08 -30.23
C GLY A 462 4.02 6.47 -30.83
N GLU A 463 4.03 6.60 -32.15
CA GLU A 463 4.07 7.90 -32.85
C GLU A 463 2.90 8.80 -32.43
N ARG A 464 1.67 8.27 -32.43
CA ARG A 464 0.49 9.03 -31.96
C ARG A 464 0.62 9.47 -30.51
N LEU A 465 1.23 8.66 -29.65
CA LEU A 465 1.45 9.03 -28.27
C LEU A 465 2.44 10.20 -28.18
N TYR A 466 3.57 10.14 -28.89
CA TYR A 466 4.54 11.23 -28.93
C TYR A 466 4.00 12.51 -29.58
N ASP A 467 3.01 12.43 -30.47
CA ASP A 467 2.31 13.60 -30.99
C ASP A 467 1.35 14.23 -29.98
N LEU A 468 0.79 13.43 -29.07
CA LEU A 468 -0.17 13.90 -28.06
C LEU A 468 0.48 14.49 -26.81
N LEU A 469 1.60 13.91 -26.34
CA LEU A 469 2.26 14.37 -25.10
C LEU A 469 2.61 15.88 -25.12
N PRO A 470 3.13 16.45 -26.23
CA PRO A 470 3.34 17.89 -26.40
C PRO A 470 2.09 18.75 -26.23
N GLN A 471 0.90 18.18 -26.46
CA GLN A 471 -0.38 18.87 -26.44
C GLN A 471 -1.04 18.84 -25.06
N LEU A 472 -0.41 18.23 -24.05
CA LEU A 472 -0.90 18.18 -22.68
C LEU A 472 -0.44 19.45 -21.94
N PRO A 473 -1.30 20.45 -21.70
CA PRO A 473 -0.88 21.78 -21.24
C PRO A 473 -0.32 21.78 -19.81
N ASN A 474 -0.69 20.80 -19.01
CA ASN A 474 -0.34 20.70 -17.59
C ASN A 474 0.61 19.54 -17.29
N LEU A 475 1.17 18.89 -18.32
CA LEU A 475 2.10 17.79 -18.12
C LEU A 475 3.41 18.33 -17.55
N GLN A 476 3.68 18.01 -16.28
CA GLN A 476 4.82 18.46 -15.48
C GLN A 476 5.94 17.44 -15.41
N SER A 477 5.62 16.15 -15.45
CA SER A 477 6.62 15.08 -15.35
C SER A 477 6.41 13.94 -16.33
N VAL A 478 7.52 13.44 -16.89
CA VAL A 478 7.53 12.22 -17.70
C VAL A 478 8.53 11.22 -17.14
N LEU A 479 8.08 10.00 -16.90
CA LEU A 479 8.91 8.85 -16.52
C LEU A 479 8.89 7.84 -17.67
N ALA A 480 10.00 7.72 -18.40
CA ALA A 480 10.20 6.70 -19.41
C ALA A 480 11.07 5.56 -18.86
N ILE A 481 10.61 4.32 -19.00
CA ILE A 481 11.27 3.11 -18.49
C ILE A 481 11.42 2.12 -19.65
N ASP A 482 12.63 1.73 -20.00
CA ASP A 482 12.96 0.78 -21.06
C ASP A 482 12.30 1.15 -22.40
N VAL A 483 12.31 2.45 -22.72
CA VAL A 483 11.72 2.99 -23.94
C VAL A 483 12.81 3.29 -24.95
N ARG A 484 12.70 2.73 -26.16
CA ARG A 484 13.49 3.11 -27.33
C ARG A 484 12.76 4.23 -28.04
N MET A 485 13.26 5.45 -27.94
CA MET A 485 12.70 6.61 -28.65
C MET A 485 13.54 6.90 -29.90
N LYS A 486 12.95 7.50 -30.92
CA LYS A 486 13.71 8.16 -32.00
C LYS A 486 14.08 9.59 -31.56
N ASN A 487 15.03 10.22 -32.27
CA ASN A 487 15.50 11.58 -31.95
C ASN A 487 14.35 12.60 -31.96
N ASP A 488 13.57 12.56 -33.03
CA ASP A 488 12.40 13.41 -33.21
C ASP A 488 11.32 13.17 -32.15
N GLN A 489 11.21 11.96 -31.59
CA GLN A 489 10.27 11.67 -30.51
C GLN A 489 10.70 12.32 -29.19
N LEU A 490 11.99 12.26 -28.84
CA LEU A 490 12.53 12.95 -27.67
C LEU A 490 12.44 14.47 -27.83
N ALA A 491 12.79 14.97 -29.03
CA ALA A 491 12.64 16.39 -29.38
C ALA A 491 11.18 16.84 -29.25
N ARG A 492 10.23 16.06 -29.76
CA ARG A 492 8.79 16.36 -29.63
C ARG A 492 8.36 16.33 -28.17
N LEU A 493 8.68 15.25 -27.44
CA LEU A 493 8.30 15.07 -26.04
C LEU A 493 8.70 16.26 -25.18
N CYS A 494 9.93 16.73 -25.37
CA CYS A 494 10.49 17.79 -24.56
C CYS A 494 10.32 19.18 -25.18
N GLY A 495 10.12 19.27 -26.49
CA GLY A 495 10.03 20.51 -27.28
C GLY A 495 8.70 20.90 -27.84
N GLY A 496 7.67 20.21 -27.38
CA GLY A 496 6.31 20.66 -27.53
C GLY A 496 6.05 22.07 -27.02
N PRO A 497 4.88 22.65 -27.38
CA PRO A 497 4.40 23.91 -26.83
C PRO A 497 4.17 23.86 -25.31
N ASN A 498 4.20 22.66 -24.71
CA ASN A 498 4.06 22.48 -23.28
C ASN A 498 5.28 23.03 -22.52
N ARG A 499 5.12 24.24 -21.98
CA ARG A 499 6.10 24.89 -21.10
C ARG A 499 6.05 24.40 -19.65
N ALA A 500 5.07 23.57 -19.29
CA ALA A 500 4.90 23.06 -17.93
C ALA A 500 5.77 21.84 -17.61
N LEU A 501 6.34 21.16 -18.63
CA LEU A 501 7.19 20.00 -18.40
C LEU A 501 8.49 20.42 -17.69
N ARG A 502 8.60 20.06 -16.40
CA ARG A 502 9.75 20.38 -15.55
C ARG A 502 10.64 19.18 -15.26
N ARG A 503 10.08 17.98 -15.20
CA ARG A 503 10.81 16.77 -14.79
C ARG A 503 10.78 15.70 -15.87
N VAL A 504 11.95 15.18 -16.22
CA VAL A 504 12.08 14.01 -17.12
C VAL A 504 12.94 12.96 -16.44
N THR A 505 12.41 11.74 -16.33
CA THR A 505 13.14 10.59 -15.81
C THR A 505 13.22 9.52 -16.90
N LEU A 506 14.44 9.15 -17.27
CA LEU A 506 14.76 8.19 -18.31
C LEU A 506 15.48 7.01 -17.66
N ARG A 507 14.81 5.86 -17.57
CA ARG A 507 15.35 4.66 -16.94
C ARG A 507 15.46 3.57 -17.99
N GLY A 508 16.66 3.17 -18.37
CA GLY A 508 16.82 2.11 -19.36
C GLY A 508 16.41 2.48 -20.79
N CYS A 509 16.24 3.77 -21.07
CA CYS A 509 15.86 4.22 -22.38
C CYS A 509 17.05 4.21 -23.36
N LEU A 510 16.77 4.00 -24.63
CA LEU A 510 17.75 4.09 -25.72
C LEU A 510 17.32 5.20 -26.68
N PHE A 511 18.24 6.08 -27.00
CA PHE A 511 18.03 7.22 -27.89
C PHE A 511 19.08 7.22 -28.99
N PRO A 512 18.75 7.62 -30.23
CA PRO A 512 19.75 7.98 -31.20
C PRO A 512 20.41 9.33 -30.81
N PHE A 513 21.48 9.65 -31.52
CA PHE A 513 22.41 10.72 -31.22
C PHE A 513 21.86 12.09 -31.68
N ASP A 514 22.32 13.19 -31.06
CA ASP A 514 22.18 14.57 -31.56
C ASP A 514 20.80 15.25 -31.45
N THR A 515 20.04 14.96 -30.39
CA THR A 515 18.78 15.69 -30.17
C THR A 515 19.00 16.88 -29.25
N THR A 516 18.79 18.09 -29.76
CA THR A 516 18.67 19.28 -28.91
C THR A 516 17.29 19.28 -28.25
N VAL A 517 17.30 19.39 -26.94
CA VAL A 517 16.09 19.45 -26.13
C VAL A 517 15.87 20.90 -25.69
N PRO A 518 14.63 21.39 -25.48
CA PRO A 518 14.43 22.81 -25.20
C PRO A 518 14.36 23.18 -23.72
N TYR A 519 14.40 24.49 -23.51
CA TYR A 519 14.89 25.22 -22.35
C TYR A 519 14.04 25.21 -21.06
N ASN A 520 13.17 24.22 -20.84
CA ASN A 520 12.23 24.26 -19.70
C ASN A 520 12.36 23.10 -18.70
N ILE A 521 13.23 22.13 -18.94
CA ILE A 521 13.45 20.99 -18.03
C ILE A 521 14.31 21.45 -16.85
N GLU A 522 13.74 21.41 -15.65
CA GLU A 522 14.43 21.75 -14.41
C GLU A 522 15.06 20.53 -13.75
N GLU A 523 14.49 19.34 -13.92
CA GLU A 523 14.97 18.10 -13.33
C GLU A 523 15.11 16.98 -14.37
N LEU A 524 16.33 16.46 -14.50
CA LEU A 524 16.66 15.35 -15.39
C LEU A 524 17.25 14.20 -14.60
N ILE A 525 16.62 13.04 -14.67
CA ILE A 525 17.07 11.80 -14.02
C ILE A 525 17.34 10.76 -15.11
N ILE A 526 18.56 10.21 -15.13
CA ILE A 526 18.97 9.17 -16.07
C ILE A 526 19.46 7.95 -15.27
N GLU A 527 18.85 6.81 -15.53
CA GLU A 527 19.13 5.54 -14.87
C GLU A 527 19.39 4.43 -15.89
N GLU A 528 20.31 3.52 -15.58
CA GLU A 528 20.60 2.33 -16.39
C GLU A 528 19.40 1.38 -16.46
N PRO A 529 19.21 0.61 -17.55
CA PRO A 529 18.25 -0.48 -17.54
C PRO A 529 18.66 -1.52 -16.48
N ALA A 530 17.70 -1.94 -15.65
CA ALA A 530 17.97 -2.98 -14.64
C ALA A 530 18.12 -4.39 -15.24
N SER A 531 17.67 -4.57 -16.48
CA SER A 531 17.45 -5.87 -17.12
C SER A 531 18.46 -6.23 -18.20
N LEU A 532 19.32 -5.31 -18.62
CA LEU A 532 20.30 -5.51 -19.69
C LEU A 532 21.68 -5.22 -19.14
N GLN A 533 22.65 -6.12 -19.35
CA GLN A 533 24.05 -5.68 -19.41
C GLN A 533 24.11 -4.78 -20.64
N PRO A 534 24.17 -3.45 -20.48
CA PRO A 534 24.16 -2.61 -21.66
C PRO A 534 25.42 -2.95 -22.45
N THR A 535 25.24 -3.19 -23.75
CA THR A 535 26.38 -3.24 -24.64
C THR A 535 27.10 -1.89 -24.53
N GLU A 536 28.43 -1.89 -24.63
CA GLU A 536 29.23 -0.67 -24.57
C GLU A 536 28.68 0.42 -25.52
N THR A 537 28.22 -0.01 -26.70
CA THR A 537 27.55 0.85 -27.69
C THR A 537 26.29 1.54 -27.15
N ALA A 538 25.44 0.84 -26.39
CA ALA A 538 24.21 1.40 -25.83
C ALA A 538 24.50 2.44 -24.74
N VAL A 539 25.54 2.22 -23.92
CA VAL A 539 25.95 3.19 -22.90
C VAL A 539 26.52 4.45 -23.56
N VAL A 540 27.34 4.28 -24.60
CA VAL A 540 27.89 5.40 -25.37
C VAL A 540 26.74 6.19 -26.03
N SER A 541 25.76 5.52 -26.65
CA SER A 541 24.56 6.19 -27.17
C SER A 541 23.80 7.00 -26.11
N LEU A 542 23.59 6.40 -24.93
CA LEU A 542 22.93 7.08 -23.82
C LEU A 542 23.73 8.31 -23.35
N ALA A 543 25.07 8.23 -23.33
CA ALA A 543 25.94 9.34 -22.95
C ALA A 543 25.79 10.51 -23.91
N TYR A 544 25.93 10.29 -25.21
CA TYR A 544 25.79 11.38 -26.19
C TYR A 544 24.40 12.02 -26.17
N ALA A 545 23.34 11.23 -26.09
CA ALA A 545 21.98 11.75 -25.98
C ALA A 545 21.79 12.58 -24.69
N ALA A 546 22.38 12.11 -23.58
CA ALA A 546 22.37 12.84 -22.33
C ALA A 546 23.12 14.17 -22.43
N VAL A 547 24.22 14.30 -23.17
CA VAL A 547 24.89 15.59 -23.36
C VAL A 547 24.01 16.60 -24.08
N GLY A 548 23.31 16.19 -25.14
CA GLY A 548 22.35 17.05 -25.85
C GLY A 548 21.22 17.54 -24.93
N LEU A 549 20.74 16.68 -24.04
CA LEU A 549 19.76 17.01 -23.00
C LEU A 549 20.33 17.92 -21.92
N ILE A 550 21.60 17.75 -21.55
CA ILE A 550 22.21 18.38 -20.39
C ILE A 550 22.74 19.79 -20.71
N ASN A 551 22.93 20.13 -21.98
CA ASN A 551 23.33 21.49 -22.39
C ASN A 551 22.23 22.56 -22.20
N LEU A 552 21.17 22.21 -21.46
CA LEU A 552 20.10 23.08 -21.05
C LEU A 552 20.54 23.96 -19.87
N SER A 553 20.58 25.27 -20.11
CA SER A 553 20.90 26.26 -19.07
C SER A 553 19.90 26.31 -17.91
N CYS A 554 18.75 25.63 -18.02
CA CYS A 554 17.67 25.61 -17.04
C CYS A 554 17.70 24.41 -16.08
N ILE A 555 18.56 23.40 -16.29
CA ILE A 555 18.60 22.23 -15.42
C ILE A 555 19.10 22.64 -14.03
N ARG A 556 18.24 22.43 -13.02
CA ARG A 556 18.51 22.66 -11.60
C ARG A 556 18.91 21.38 -10.89
N ILE A 557 18.32 20.25 -11.26
CA ILE A 557 18.58 18.94 -10.64
C ILE A 557 19.00 17.95 -11.74
N LEU A 558 20.21 17.42 -11.62
CA LEU A 558 20.72 16.37 -12.50
C LEU A 558 21.04 15.11 -11.69
N HIS A 559 20.48 13.97 -12.09
CA HIS A 559 20.71 12.69 -11.45
C HIS A 559 21.17 11.64 -12.44
N LEU A 560 22.42 11.21 -12.32
CA LEU A 560 23.06 10.19 -13.14
C LEU A 560 23.33 8.96 -12.27
N LYS A 561 22.49 7.93 -12.35
CA LYS A 561 22.63 6.73 -11.50
C LYS A 561 23.61 5.68 -12.01
N THR A 562 24.17 5.88 -13.20
CA THR A 562 24.91 4.85 -13.93
C THR A 562 26.41 5.16 -13.97
N PRO A 563 27.28 4.39 -13.29
CA PRO A 563 28.71 4.69 -13.23
C PRO A 563 29.38 4.78 -14.61
N VAL A 564 29.04 3.86 -15.53
CA VAL A 564 29.62 3.83 -16.88
C VAL A 564 29.19 5.07 -17.69
N LEU A 565 27.93 5.50 -17.53
CA LEU A 565 27.43 6.71 -18.15
C LEU A 565 28.19 7.94 -17.65
N VAL A 566 28.49 7.98 -16.35
CA VAL A 566 29.19 9.08 -15.69
C VAL A 566 30.62 9.22 -16.23
N GLU A 567 31.34 8.12 -16.45
CA GLU A 567 32.69 8.14 -17.05
C GLU A 567 32.70 8.76 -18.45
N GLN A 568 31.70 8.43 -19.26
CA GLN A 568 31.59 8.92 -20.63
C GLN A 568 31.06 10.36 -20.66
N LEU A 569 30.13 10.70 -19.76
CA LEU A 569 29.50 12.00 -19.71
C LEU A 569 30.38 13.10 -19.14
N ILE A 570 31.09 12.87 -18.03
CA ILE A 570 31.79 13.95 -17.33
C ILE A 570 32.75 14.71 -18.25
N PRO A 571 33.61 14.07 -19.08
CA PRO A 571 34.49 14.80 -19.98
C PRO A 571 33.74 15.75 -20.92
N GLN A 572 32.63 15.29 -21.50
CA GLN A 572 31.80 16.09 -22.41
C GLN A 572 31.06 17.21 -21.67
N LEU A 573 30.57 16.94 -20.46
CA LEU A 573 29.97 17.95 -19.59
C LEU A 573 30.98 19.03 -19.16
N VAL A 574 32.23 18.66 -18.97
CA VAL A 574 33.31 19.59 -18.65
C VAL A 574 33.62 20.51 -19.82
N THR A 575 33.56 20.03 -21.06
CA THR A 575 33.85 20.84 -22.26
C THR A 575 32.66 21.69 -22.68
N GLU A 576 31.48 21.08 -22.83
CA GLU A 576 30.36 21.67 -23.59
C GLU A 576 29.26 22.29 -22.72
N ALA A 577 29.03 21.78 -21.52
CA ALA A 577 27.82 22.11 -20.78
C ALA A 577 27.86 23.48 -20.08
N ARG A 578 26.70 24.15 -20.07
CA ARG A 578 26.47 25.43 -19.39
C ARG A 578 25.56 25.25 -18.16
N PHE A 579 26.11 24.70 -17.08
CA PHE A 579 25.39 24.45 -15.81
C PHE A 579 25.21 25.70 -14.93
N GLN A 580 24.70 26.79 -15.50
CA GLN A 580 24.52 28.04 -14.75
C GLN A 580 23.40 27.96 -13.71
N ALA A 581 22.43 27.07 -13.90
CA ALA A 581 21.29 26.89 -13.00
C ALA A 581 21.37 25.64 -12.12
N LEU A 582 22.41 24.80 -12.27
CA LEU A 582 22.49 23.52 -11.57
C LEU A 582 22.67 23.73 -10.06
N GLU A 583 21.68 23.33 -9.28
CA GLU A 583 21.61 23.45 -7.82
C GLU A 583 21.89 22.12 -7.12
N GLU A 584 21.50 21.00 -7.74
CA GLU A 584 21.72 19.66 -7.21
C GLU A 584 22.28 18.72 -8.28
N LEU A 585 23.37 18.04 -7.93
CA LEU A 585 24.02 17.02 -8.76
C LEU A 585 24.09 15.71 -7.98
N ARG A 586 23.47 14.66 -8.52
CA ARG A 586 23.50 13.30 -7.97
C ARG A 586 24.20 12.37 -8.94
N ILE A 587 25.30 11.77 -8.53
CA ILE A 587 26.14 10.94 -9.41
C ILE A 587 26.44 9.61 -8.71
N SER A 588 26.29 8.50 -9.44
CA SER A 588 26.89 7.22 -9.09
C SER A 588 28.31 7.13 -9.65
N LEU A 589 29.29 6.94 -8.78
CA LEU A 589 30.71 7.03 -9.12
C LEU A 589 31.31 5.67 -9.50
N CYS A 590 32.25 5.74 -10.45
CA CYS A 590 33.15 4.67 -10.89
C CYS A 590 34.55 4.82 -10.27
N ASP A 591 35.54 4.03 -10.67
CA ASP A 591 36.86 4.04 -10.04
C ASP A 591 37.74 5.27 -10.38
N GLN A 592 37.49 5.95 -11.49
CA GLN A 592 38.39 7.01 -12.02
C GLN A 592 37.93 8.46 -11.74
N TRP A 593 36.86 8.62 -10.99
CA TRP A 593 36.06 9.86 -10.91
C TRP A 593 36.71 11.14 -10.34
N PRO A 594 37.69 11.15 -9.41
CA PRO A 594 38.08 12.40 -8.74
C PRO A 594 38.68 13.44 -9.71
N LYS A 595 39.48 12.98 -10.68
CA LYS A 595 40.19 13.86 -11.62
C LYS A 595 39.23 14.59 -12.57
N GLN A 596 38.14 13.93 -12.95
CA GLN A 596 37.20 14.46 -13.94
C GLN A 596 36.09 15.30 -13.29
N LEU A 597 35.70 14.99 -12.04
CA LEU A 597 34.62 15.71 -11.38
C LEU A 597 35.02 17.15 -10.98
N THR A 598 36.28 17.39 -10.63
CA THR A 598 36.73 18.70 -10.14
C THR A 598 36.50 19.83 -11.14
N PRO A 599 36.91 19.71 -12.42
CA PRO A 599 36.58 20.72 -13.43
C PRO A 599 35.07 20.96 -13.57
N LEU A 600 34.24 19.91 -13.49
CA LEU A 600 32.79 20.03 -13.59
C LEU A 600 32.20 20.88 -12.47
N LEU A 601 32.61 20.62 -11.22
CA LEU A 601 32.10 21.35 -10.05
C LEU A 601 32.45 22.84 -10.11
N HIS A 602 33.62 23.21 -10.65
CA HIS A 602 34.02 24.61 -10.83
C HIS A 602 33.17 25.33 -11.88
N ARG A 603 32.55 24.61 -12.83
CA ARG A 603 31.64 25.18 -13.84
C ARG A 603 30.18 25.28 -13.35
N CYS A 604 29.88 24.82 -12.14
CA CYS A 604 28.53 24.84 -11.57
C CYS A 604 28.46 25.83 -10.39
N PRO A 605 28.41 27.15 -10.63
CA PRO A 605 28.51 28.17 -9.56
C PRO A 605 27.32 28.17 -8.61
N LYS A 606 26.16 27.65 -9.02
CA LYS A 606 24.95 27.55 -8.18
C LYS A 606 24.78 26.19 -7.50
N LEU A 607 25.74 25.28 -7.64
CA LEU A 607 25.62 23.94 -7.10
C LEU A 607 25.66 23.99 -5.57
N VAL A 608 24.52 23.74 -4.93
CA VAL A 608 24.37 23.75 -3.46
C VAL A 608 24.52 22.35 -2.89
N GLN A 609 24.04 21.33 -3.62
CA GLN A 609 24.02 19.95 -3.15
C GLN A 609 24.70 18.99 -4.12
N LEU A 610 25.70 18.26 -3.60
CA LEU A 610 26.37 17.18 -4.31
C LEU A 610 26.08 15.85 -3.61
N ARG A 611 25.41 14.92 -4.28
CA ARG A 611 25.19 13.56 -3.77
C ARG A 611 25.98 12.55 -4.58
N LEU A 612 26.82 11.80 -3.90
CA LEU A 612 27.71 10.82 -4.49
C LEU A 612 27.31 9.44 -3.99
N SER A 613 27.05 8.51 -4.91
CA SER A 613 26.82 7.10 -4.58
C SER A 613 27.99 6.30 -5.10
N ALA A 614 28.78 5.68 -4.22
CA ALA A 614 29.97 4.92 -4.63
C ALA A 614 29.95 3.50 -4.06
N THR A 615 30.67 2.59 -4.72
CA THR A 615 31.06 1.32 -4.11
C THR A 615 31.98 1.57 -2.91
N PHE A 616 32.01 0.61 -1.97
CA PHE A 616 32.54 0.83 -0.62
C PHE A 616 34.04 1.20 -0.59
N ASP A 617 34.82 0.63 -1.51
CA ASP A 617 36.28 0.76 -1.50
C ASP A 617 36.74 2.14 -2.00
N LEU A 618 36.05 2.71 -2.98
CA LEU A 618 36.38 4.01 -3.56
C LEU A 618 36.23 5.19 -2.60
N ALA A 619 35.13 5.20 -1.86
CA ALA A 619 34.82 6.31 -0.99
C ALA A 619 35.78 6.38 0.21
N ARG A 620 36.38 5.25 0.61
CA ARG A 620 37.37 5.21 1.69
C ARG A 620 38.73 5.76 1.25
N VAL A 621 39.15 5.46 0.03
CA VAL A 621 40.43 5.93 -0.55
C VAL A 621 40.42 7.43 -0.83
N HIS A 622 39.26 7.98 -1.20
CA HIS A 622 39.17 9.36 -1.67
C HIS A 622 38.53 10.36 -0.70
N ALA A 623 38.01 9.93 0.45
CA ALA A 623 37.40 10.82 1.44
C ALA A 623 38.31 12.02 1.81
N GLY A 624 39.60 11.80 2.07
CA GLY A 624 40.54 12.87 2.42
C GLY A 624 40.90 13.81 1.26
N LYS A 625 40.70 13.38 0.00
CA LYS A 625 40.95 14.21 -1.19
C LYS A 625 39.73 15.05 -1.58
N LEU A 626 38.53 14.58 -1.23
CA LEU A 626 37.28 15.29 -1.54
C LEU A 626 37.21 16.66 -0.88
N ASP A 627 37.75 16.79 0.34
CA ASP A 627 37.68 18.06 1.06
C ASP A 627 38.48 19.17 0.41
N THR A 628 39.59 18.86 -0.26
CA THR A 628 40.41 19.85 -0.97
C THR A 628 39.91 20.12 -2.39
N MET A 629 39.16 19.19 -2.99
CA MET A 629 38.72 19.26 -4.39
C MET A 629 37.33 19.92 -4.55
N ILE A 630 36.49 19.89 -3.51
CA ILE A 630 35.14 20.43 -3.58
C ILE A 630 35.15 21.96 -3.39
N PRO A 631 34.59 22.72 -4.35
CA PRO A 631 34.43 24.17 -4.21
C PRO A 631 33.70 24.55 -2.92
N ARG A 632 34.12 25.66 -2.29
CA ARG A 632 33.61 26.10 -1.00
C ARG A 632 32.11 26.45 -1.00
N HIS A 633 31.53 26.76 -2.16
CA HIS A 633 30.11 27.12 -2.28
C HIS A 633 29.15 25.92 -2.18
N ILE A 634 29.65 24.68 -2.25
CA ILE A 634 28.81 23.49 -2.12
C ILE A 634 28.51 23.25 -0.63
N ALA A 635 27.28 23.57 -0.21
CA ALA A 635 26.85 23.54 1.18
C ALA A 635 26.66 22.12 1.75
N SER A 636 26.28 21.15 0.91
CA SER A 636 26.03 19.78 1.40
C SER A 636 26.59 18.72 0.46
N ILE A 637 27.32 17.78 1.07
CA ILE A 637 27.87 16.61 0.40
C ILE A 637 27.33 15.36 1.08
N VAL A 638 26.56 14.57 0.35
CA VAL A 638 26.02 13.30 0.85
C VAL A 638 26.71 12.16 0.12
N ILE A 639 27.47 11.35 0.85
CA ILE A 639 28.12 10.15 0.31
C ILE A 639 27.34 8.94 0.79
N LYS A 640 26.62 8.31 -0.13
CA LYS A 640 25.84 7.09 0.14
C LYS A 640 26.68 5.86 -0.17
N HIS A 641 26.90 5.03 0.84
CA HIS A 641 27.53 3.73 0.69
C HIS A 641 26.48 2.62 0.66
N ARG A 642 26.79 1.50 0.01
CA ARG A 642 25.94 0.29 0.01
C ARG A 642 25.65 -0.26 1.43
N LYS A 643 26.49 0.06 2.43
CA LYS A 643 26.39 -0.39 3.83
C LYS A 643 26.02 0.72 4.83
N GLY A 644 25.70 1.94 4.39
CA GLY A 644 25.37 3.06 5.29
C GLY A 644 25.47 4.45 4.63
N VAL A 645 24.93 5.48 5.26
CA VAL A 645 24.98 6.87 4.77
C VAL A 645 25.99 7.65 5.61
N ARG A 646 26.98 8.30 4.97
CA ARG A 646 27.79 9.34 5.61
C ARG A 646 27.35 10.69 5.06
N GLN A 647 26.87 11.55 5.94
CA GLN A 647 26.48 12.91 5.60
C GLN A 647 27.50 13.88 6.19
N SER A 648 28.08 14.73 5.36
CA SER A 648 28.90 15.86 5.79
C SER A 648 28.15 17.15 5.45
N ARG A 649 27.92 17.99 6.46
CA ARG A 649 27.47 19.37 6.27
C ARG A 649 28.68 20.26 6.51
N ARG A 650 28.96 21.17 5.57
CA ARG A 650 29.96 22.22 5.76
C ARG A 650 29.31 23.45 6.36
#